data_AF-A0A8T0BJ86-F1
#
_entry.id   AF-A0A8T0BJ86-F1
#
_cell.length_a   1.000
_cell.length_b   1.000
_cell.length_c   1.000
_cell.angle_alpha   90.00
_cell.angle_beta   90.00
_cell.angle_gamma   90.00
#
_symmetry.space_group_name_H-M   'P 1'
#
loop_
_entity.id
_entity.type
_entity.pdbx_description
1 polymer ?
#
loop_
_entity_poly.entity_id
_entity_poly.type
_entity_poly.pdbx_seq_one_letter_code
_entity_poly.pdbx_strand_id
1 'polypeptide(L)'
;MTCIWTQRKEPMRGSGSPWMAILLFSSVLAAEARPSTDTLTPLVYRPFVRFRHKQDGIPESLRNKGLYGHNSFPNACEHKYCGLGKHCVVDHTTGQGECQCLEHCKPHYKPVCGSNGKLYQNHCELHRASCLARQRITIVHSEECFYKDDNCRLVDYKKLKTKVLNLHALRFLPPGAQNSYETNMVSRKHVVDLMFKRFDADGSGQVDSSELSQVIKQEGLRNTASECTLFDLLKYNDMDDDEHLTKDEFYSAFDVYELSLGEEQKMIVTTVTVGQSVVLTCAITGERRPPIIWRRNNHTLNSLQLEDISIPPQDFGDDGSLYITKVTTTHMGNYTCHADGYEQLFQTHTLQVNVPPVIRVYPESQAREPGVTASLRCHAEGIPDPQLSWLKNGMDISTKLSKQLTLQANGSEVHISNVHFEDTGAYTCIARNDAGVDEDISSLFVEDSARKSLANILWREEGLGIGNMFYVFYEDGIKVIQPVACEIQRHIKPSEKLLSLQEEVCPKIDGDNVQKCVWASGVNVKDRFIYVTQPMLDRVLIVDIQTQKAVQTVSTDRVPVKLHYDKSHDQVWVLSWGDLEKNFPTLQVIKQASGGTSHHTIHTPPVGHRFDRVDDFFIPPSSLIINHIRFGMILHKKEPALHKIDLETTSYVKNISLQEYDCIPQSLAYTHLGGYYFINCHPDSTGAVRPQLIIDSVTDNVIGPNSDVSGTPYVSPDGHYLVSVDDQNGMLRLQSISVRGEIGRPFDIHTNLHLSDLAFMPSFTEIHQYNVFGSSGQQTDALYVELSTGNVKMIKSLKLPTPWSQWRWNRKNRVMTSSGLFGQYLMTPSQSSLFILDGWLDKLNCEITDVPKGNTVVWVGEA
;
A
#
# COMPACT_ATOMS: atom_id res chain seq x y z
N MET A 1 46.68 1.68 19.11
CA MET A 1 46.19 1.93 20.48
C MET A 1 45.23 0.81 20.84
N THR A 2 45.56 0.13 21.93
CA THR A 2 45.01 -1.15 22.44
C THR A 2 43.88 -0.95 23.44
N CYS A 3 42.88 -1.85 23.39
CA CYS A 3 42.09 -2.46 24.50
C CYS A 3 40.99 -3.29 23.82
N ILE A 4 41.03 -4.62 23.68
CA ILE A 4 41.05 -5.73 24.67
C ILE A 4 39.95 -5.60 25.72
N TRP A 5 38.90 -6.43 25.61
CA TRP A 5 38.44 -7.34 26.67
C TRP A 5 37.72 -8.55 26.06
N THR A 6 38.38 -9.69 26.16
CA THR A 6 37.86 -11.05 26.00
C THR A 6 37.31 -11.55 27.33
N GLN A 7 36.21 -12.31 27.33
CA GLN A 7 36.20 -13.60 28.05
C GLN A 7 35.14 -14.56 27.49
N ARG A 8 35.48 -15.84 27.63
CA ARG A 8 35.03 -17.03 26.91
C ARG A 8 34.59 -18.07 27.96
N LYS A 9 33.74 -19.01 27.54
CA LYS A 9 33.62 -20.42 28.02
C LYS A 9 32.95 -20.66 29.40
N GLU A 10 32.22 -21.74 29.69
CA GLU A 10 31.55 -22.85 28.97
C GLU A 10 30.71 -23.64 30.04
N PRO A 11 30.13 -24.84 29.81
CA PRO A 11 28.85 -25.30 30.41
C PRO A 11 29.03 -26.27 31.60
N MET A 12 27.95 -26.77 32.22
CA MET A 12 27.85 -28.14 32.78
C MET A 12 26.44 -28.52 33.29
N ARG A 13 26.12 -29.80 33.06
CA ARG A 13 25.03 -30.62 33.64
C ARG A 13 25.19 -30.80 35.15
N GLY A 14 24.09 -31.12 35.85
CA GLY A 14 24.17 -31.76 37.17
C GLY A 14 22.84 -31.88 37.92
N SER A 15 22.35 -33.11 38.01
CA SER A 15 21.21 -33.64 38.76
C SER A 15 21.20 -33.40 40.28
N GLY A 16 20.01 -33.35 40.90
CA GLY A 16 19.83 -33.51 42.36
C GLY A 16 18.40 -33.26 42.90
N SER A 17 17.49 -34.22 42.71
CA SER A 17 16.29 -34.48 43.56
C SER A 17 16.75 -35.12 44.91
N PRO A 18 15.94 -35.42 45.97
CA PRO A 18 14.47 -35.50 46.10
C PRO A 18 13.89 -34.85 47.39
N TRP A 19 12.57 -34.82 47.62
CA TRP A 19 11.79 -35.79 48.42
C TRP A 19 10.32 -35.66 48.00
N MET A 20 9.71 -36.73 47.50
CA MET A 20 8.73 -37.58 48.21
C MET A 20 7.38 -36.87 48.43
N ALA A 21 6.23 -37.39 48.03
CA ALA A 21 5.88 -38.72 47.59
C ALA A 21 4.40 -38.62 47.09
N ILE A 22 4.02 -39.31 46.01
CA ILE A 22 3.24 -40.57 46.07
C ILE A 22 1.74 -40.30 46.26
N LEU A 23 0.79 -40.83 45.50
CA LEU A 23 0.63 -41.89 44.49
C LEU A 23 -0.88 -41.75 44.12
N LEU A 24 -1.48 -42.25 43.05
CA LEU A 24 -1.19 -43.14 41.92
C LEU A 24 -2.44 -42.97 41.03
N PHE A 25 -2.26 -42.73 39.73
CA PHE A 25 -2.53 -43.70 38.66
C PHE A 25 -4.02 -44.00 38.43
N SER A 26 -4.54 -44.16 37.23
CA SER A 26 -4.09 -44.27 35.83
C SER A 26 -5.31 -44.98 35.20
N SER A 27 -5.67 -44.98 33.93
CA SER A 27 -5.12 -44.59 32.65
C SER A 27 -6.08 -45.23 31.62
N VAL A 28 -5.83 -44.94 30.35
CA VAL A 28 -6.01 -45.84 29.19
C VAL A 28 -7.14 -45.48 28.23
N LEU A 29 -6.68 -44.73 27.22
CA LEU A 29 -6.72 -44.98 25.78
C LEU A 29 -8.02 -44.82 24.97
N ALA A 30 -7.81 -44.01 23.92
CA ALA A 30 -8.54 -43.88 22.68
C ALA A 30 -8.62 -45.18 21.86
N ALA A 31 -9.65 -45.27 21.01
CA ALA A 31 -9.53 -45.75 19.63
C ALA A 31 -10.74 -45.30 18.80
N GLU A 32 -10.46 -44.92 17.55
CA GLU A 32 -11.35 -44.43 16.51
C GLU A 32 -12.23 -45.54 15.89
N ALA A 33 -13.39 -45.17 15.33
CA ALA A 33 -13.87 -45.61 14.00
C ALA A 33 -15.20 -44.95 13.60
N ARG A 34 -15.25 -44.42 12.36
CA ARG A 34 -16.42 -44.13 11.49
C ARG A 34 -16.38 -45.16 10.32
N PRO A 35 -17.29 -45.22 9.29
CA PRO A 35 -18.45 -44.37 8.92
C PRO A 35 -19.72 -45.12 8.37
N SER A 36 -20.69 -44.32 7.88
CA SER A 36 -21.55 -44.50 6.67
C SER A 36 -22.89 -45.26 6.80
N THR A 37 -24.03 -44.88 6.19
CA THR A 37 -24.52 -43.74 5.35
C THR A 37 -26.04 -43.93 5.11
N ASP A 38 -26.73 -42.84 4.74
CA ASP A 38 -27.95 -42.74 3.89
C ASP A 38 -29.34 -43.07 4.51
N THR A 39 -30.42 -42.28 4.31
CA THR A 39 -30.72 -41.20 3.35
C THR A 39 -32.04 -40.44 3.69
N LEU A 40 -32.10 -39.17 3.23
CA LEU A 40 -33.24 -38.40 2.65
C LEU A 40 -34.33 -37.70 3.52
N THR A 41 -34.06 -36.41 3.86
CA THR A 41 -34.74 -35.13 3.45
C THR A 41 -36.29 -34.96 3.45
N PRO A 42 -36.85 -33.72 3.29
CA PRO A 42 -36.60 -32.43 3.98
C PRO A 42 -37.89 -31.62 4.35
N LEU A 43 -37.70 -30.58 5.20
CA LEU A 43 -38.31 -29.23 5.26
C LEU A 43 -39.79 -28.98 4.83
N VAL A 44 -40.54 -28.22 5.65
CA VAL A 44 -40.88 -26.78 5.41
C VAL A 44 -41.81 -26.21 6.51
N TYR A 45 -41.55 -24.92 6.76
CA TYR A 45 -42.11 -23.87 7.62
C TYR A 45 -43.65 -23.59 7.57
N ARG A 46 -44.19 -23.21 8.75
CA ARG A 46 -45.20 -22.15 9.16
C ARG A 46 -46.16 -21.52 8.10
N PRO A 47 -47.36 -20.96 8.43
CA PRO A 47 -47.64 -20.06 9.59
C PRO A 47 -49.11 -19.94 10.14
N PHE A 48 -49.24 -19.14 11.22
CA PHE A 48 -50.35 -18.26 11.71
C PHE A 48 -51.81 -18.37 11.18
N VAL A 49 -52.82 -18.34 12.10
CA VAL A 49 -53.70 -17.19 12.47
C VAL A 49 -54.87 -17.63 13.41
N ARG A 50 -55.21 -16.70 14.34
CA ARG A 50 -56.35 -16.55 15.30
C ARG A 50 -57.76 -16.96 14.80
N PHE A 51 -58.81 -17.26 15.59
CA PHE A 51 -59.44 -16.50 16.70
C PHE A 51 -60.48 -17.37 17.49
N ARG A 52 -60.60 -17.04 18.79
CA ARG A 52 -61.73 -17.14 19.76
C ARG A 52 -62.98 -18.02 19.48
N HIS A 53 -63.35 -18.81 20.50
CA HIS A 53 -64.70 -18.81 21.09
C HIS A 53 -64.66 -19.13 22.60
N LYS A 54 -65.60 -18.57 23.35
CA LYS A 54 -65.80 -18.61 24.81
C LYS A 54 -67.17 -19.25 25.08
N GLN A 55 -67.30 -20.18 26.03
CA GLN A 55 -68.25 -20.19 27.17
C GLN A 55 -68.52 -21.59 27.77
N ASP A 56 -68.30 -21.64 29.09
CA ASP A 56 -69.13 -22.19 30.19
C ASP A 56 -69.57 -23.67 30.27
N GLY A 57 -69.20 -24.31 31.38
CA GLY A 57 -70.21 -24.87 32.32
C GLY A 57 -70.27 -26.39 32.58
N ILE A 58 -69.70 -26.81 33.74
CA ILE A 58 -70.18 -27.77 34.79
C ILE A 58 -70.69 -29.18 34.38
N PRO A 59 -70.43 -30.21 35.23
CA PRO A 59 -71.54 -31.12 35.57
C PRO A 59 -71.73 -31.41 37.08
N GLU A 60 -73.02 -31.59 37.41
CA GLU A 60 -73.65 -31.87 38.68
C GLU A 60 -73.48 -33.32 39.22
N SER A 61 -73.41 -33.38 40.55
CA SER A 61 -74.08 -34.28 41.51
C SER A 61 -74.37 -35.76 41.22
N LEU A 62 -74.09 -36.60 42.24
CA LEU A 62 -74.95 -37.71 42.63
C LEU A 62 -74.93 -37.91 44.17
N ARG A 63 -76.09 -38.31 44.66
CA ARG A 63 -76.69 -38.15 45.99
C ARG A 63 -76.77 -39.50 46.69
N ASN A 64 -76.41 -39.63 47.98
CA ASN A 64 -77.26 -40.35 48.94
C ASN A 64 -76.90 -40.16 50.43
N LYS A 65 -77.96 -40.23 51.25
CA LYS A 65 -78.13 -39.80 52.64
C LYS A 65 -77.85 -40.90 53.69
N GLY A 66 -77.58 -40.46 54.93
CA GLY A 66 -77.98 -41.19 56.14
C GLY A 66 -77.49 -40.63 57.49
N LEU A 67 -78.36 -39.90 58.21
CA LEU A 67 -78.45 -39.67 59.68
C LEU A 67 -77.38 -38.77 60.35
N TYR A 68 -77.66 -37.81 61.26
CA TYR A 68 -78.74 -37.66 62.26
C TYR A 68 -79.27 -36.21 62.36
N GLY A 69 -80.47 -36.06 62.93
CA GLY A 69 -81.24 -34.81 63.00
C GLY A 69 -80.74 -33.75 64.00
N HIS A 70 -80.98 -32.50 63.57
CA HIS A 70 -81.30 -31.27 64.31
C HIS A 70 -80.60 -30.95 65.64
N ASN A 71 -79.67 -29.98 65.61
CA ASN A 71 -79.99 -28.60 65.98
C ASN A 71 -78.87 -27.64 65.52
N SER A 72 -79.25 -26.74 64.61
CA SER A 72 -78.40 -25.73 64.01
C SER A 72 -78.09 -24.61 65.00
N PHE A 73 -76.82 -24.44 65.36
CA PHE A 73 -76.29 -23.11 65.66
C PHE A 73 -75.68 -22.60 64.35
N PRO A 74 -76.09 -21.43 63.82
CA PRO A 74 -75.43 -20.86 62.66
C PRO A 74 -73.96 -20.61 63.03
N ASN A 75 -73.02 -21.14 62.23
CA ASN A 75 -71.60 -20.88 62.45
C ASN A 75 -71.42 -19.36 62.44
N ALA A 76 -70.82 -18.79 63.50
CA ALA A 76 -70.81 -17.35 63.75
C ALA A 76 -70.12 -16.50 62.65
N CYS A 77 -69.42 -17.17 61.73
CA CYS A 77 -68.77 -16.58 60.55
C CYS A 77 -69.41 -16.97 59.21
N GLU A 78 -70.40 -17.86 59.18
CA GLU A 78 -70.98 -18.42 57.94
C GLU A 78 -71.77 -17.40 57.13
N HIS A 79 -72.26 -16.34 57.78
CA HIS A 79 -72.96 -15.22 57.12
C HIS A 79 -72.41 -13.84 57.52
N LYS A 80 -71.24 -13.79 58.19
CA LYS A 80 -70.65 -12.53 58.66
C LYS A 80 -69.66 -11.97 57.64
N TYR A 81 -70.07 -10.94 56.91
CA TYR A 81 -69.21 -10.25 55.94
C TYR A 81 -68.27 -9.25 56.63
N CYS A 82 -66.96 -9.46 56.51
CA CYS A 82 -65.94 -8.67 57.18
C CYS A 82 -65.32 -7.54 56.32
N GLY A 83 -65.80 -7.34 55.09
CA GLY A 83 -65.20 -6.40 54.15
C GLY A 83 -63.91 -6.93 53.49
N LEU A 84 -63.39 -6.17 52.54
CA LEU A 84 -62.21 -6.54 51.76
C LEU A 84 -60.94 -6.49 52.64
N GLY A 85 -60.04 -7.47 52.49
CA GLY A 85 -58.78 -7.53 53.26
C GLY A 85 -58.91 -8.11 54.68
N LYS A 86 -60.10 -8.58 55.07
CA LYS A 86 -60.41 -9.17 56.38
C LYS A 86 -61.09 -10.53 56.23
N HIS A 87 -60.94 -11.38 57.23
CA HIS A 87 -61.66 -12.65 57.35
C HIS A 87 -62.30 -12.78 58.73
N CYS A 88 -63.39 -13.53 58.82
CA CYS A 88 -64.07 -13.79 60.07
C CYS A 88 -63.41 -14.97 60.79
N VAL A 89 -63.09 -14.80 62.06
CA VAL A 89 -62.54 -15.82 62.95
C VAL A 89 -63.45 -15.93 64.16
N VAL A 90 -63.78 -17.15 64.60
CA VAL A 90 -64.63 -17.33 65.78
C VAL A 90 -63.79 -17.15 67.03
N ASP A 91 -64.15 -16.19 67.88
CA ASP A 91 -63.52 -16.03 69.19
C ASP A 91 -63.93 -17.23 70.06
N HIS A 92 -62.92 -18.01 70.47
CA HIS A 92 -63.10 -19.24 71.25
C HIS A 92 -63.62 -18.99 72.68
N THR A 93 -63.61 -17.74 73.15
CA THR A 93 -64.10 -17.38 74.49
C THR A 93 -65.55 -16.89 74.50
N THR A 94 -66.01 -16.23 73.43
CA THR A 94 -67.36 -15.64 73.34
C THR A 94 -68.27 -16.33 72.34
N GLY A 95 -67.73 -17.19 71.46
CA GLY A 95 -68.50 -17.89 70.42
C GLY A 95 -69.03 -16.97 69.30
N GLN A 96 -68.64 -15.70 69.28
CA GLN A 96 -68.99 -14.74 68.24
C GLN A 96 -67.90 -14.64 67.16
N GLY A 97 -68.30 -14.43 65.91
CA GLY A 97 -67.35 -14.24 64.81
C GLY A 97 -66.77 -12.82 64.86
N GLU A 98 -65.46 -12.65 64.93
CA GLU A 98 -64.76 -11.36 64.86
C GLU A 98 -64.02 -11.20 63.53
N CYS A 99 -63.96 -9.98 63.02
CA CYS A 99 -63.32 -9.69 61.74
C CYS A 99 -61.86 -9.26 61.92
N GLN A 100 -60.93 -10.12 61.56
CA GLN A 100 -59.49 -9.87 61.64
C GLN A 100 -58.88 -9.65 60.25
N CYS A 101 -57.76 -8.92 60.18
CA CYS A 101 -57.04 -8.74 58.92
C CYS A 101 -56.59 -10.11 58.38
N LEU A 102 -56.61 -10.28 57.06
CA LEU A 102 -56.06 -11.49 56.43
C LEU A 102 -54.57 -11.62 56.77
N GLU A 103 -54.14 -12.80 57.21
CA GLU A 103 -52.72 -13.02 57.49
C GLU A 103 -51.90 -13.16 56.20
N HIS A 104 -52.43 -13.82 55.18
CA HIS A 104 -51.79 -14.03 53.88
C HIS A 104 -52.83 -13.99 52.76
N CYS A 105 -52.50 -13.37 51.63
CA CYS A 105 -53.32 -13.47 50.41
C CYS A 105 -52.81 -14.60 49.51
N LYS A 106 -53.71 -15.19 48.71
CA LYS A 106 -53.31 -16.17 47.69
C LYS A 106 -52.37 -15.50 46.67
N PRO A 107 -51.23 -16.12 46.31
CA PRO A 107 -50.29 -15.55 45.35
C PRO A 107 -50.89 -15.61 43.95
N HIS A 108 -51.51 -14.51 43.54
CA HIS A 108 -52.02 -14.31 42.19
C HIS A 108 -51.57 -12.92 41.76
N TYR A 109 -50.70 -12.84 40.75
CA TYR A 109 -50.11 -11.58 40.32
C TYR A 109 -51.08 -10.82 39.40
N LYS A 110 -51.64 -9.72 39.91
CA LYS A 110 -52.49 -8.79 39.16
C LYS A 110 -52.37 -7.41 39.81
N PRO A 111 -51.29 -6.66 39.51
CA PRO A 111 -50.88 -5.52 40.31
C PRO A 111 -51.92 -4.39 40.32
N VAL A 112 -52.00 -3.67 41.44
CA VAL A 112 -52.89 -2.52 41.61
C VAL A 112 -52.17 -1.39 42.32
N CYS A 113 -52.44 -0.15 41.89
CA CYS A 113 -51.87 1.03 42.53
C CYS A 113 -52.82 1.55 43.63
N GLY A 114 -52.29 1.68 44.85
CA GLY A 114 -53.04 2.23 45.99
C GLY A 114 -53.06 3.75 46.00
N SER A 115 -54.07 4.33 46.65
CA SER A 115 -54.20 5.79 46.88
C SER A 115 -53.05 6.39 47.69
N ASN A 116 -52.16 5.56 48.24
CA ASN A 116 -50.93 5.93 48.91
C ASN A 116 -49.69 5.90 47.99
N GLY A 117 -49.86 5.71 46.68
CA GLY A 117 -48.78 5.71 45.69
C GLY A 117 -47.91 4.45 45.67
N LYS A 118 -48.28 3.40 46.41
CA LYS A 118 -47.54 2.14 46.47
C LYS A 118 -48.18 1.07 45.58
N LEU A 119 -47.35 0.29 44.90
CA LEU A 119 -47.77 -0.86 44.11
C LEU A 119 -48.04 -2.07 45.02
N TYR A 120 -49.16 -2.74 44.82
CA TYR A 120 -49.50 -3.99 45.49
C TYR A 120 -49.63 -5.11 44.46
N GLN A 121 -49.08 -6.28 44.77
CA GLN A 121 -49.06 -7.43 43.87
C GLN A 121 -50.46 -7.89 43.42
N ASN A 122 -51.48 -7.65 44.26
CA ASN A 122 -52.89 -7.87 43.92
C ASN A 122 -53.85 -7.08 44.82
N HIS A 123 -55.13 -7.08 44.43
CA HIS A 123 -56.22 -6.45 45.16
C HIS A 123 -56.32 -6.89 46.62
N CYS A 124 -56.02 -8.16 46.93
CA CYS A 124 -56.09 -8.68 48.30
C CYS A 124 -54.98 -8.06 49.17
N GLU A 125 -53.74 -8.00 48.68
CA GLU A 125 -52.61 -7.42 49.43
C GLU A 125 -52.82 -5.93 49.73
N LEU A 126 -53.44 -5.18 48.82
CA LEU A 126 -53.80 -3.78 49.07
C LEU A 126 -54.79 -3.64 50.22
N HIS A 127 -55.89 -4.40 50.22
CA HIS A 127 -56.89 -4.30 51.29
C HIS A 127 -56.39 -4.90 52.61
N ARG A 128 -55.51 -5.91 52.56
CA ARG A 128 -54.80 -6.42 53.73
C ARG A 128 -53.92 -5.34 54.36
N ALA A 129 -53.12 -4.63 53.55
CA ALA A 129 -52.30 -3.51 54.02
C ALA A 129 -53.15 -2.35 54.57
N SER A 130 -54.26 -2.02 53.90
CA SER A 130 -55.29 -1.06 54.37
C SER A 130 -55.83 -1.44 55.76
N CYS A 131 -56.07 -2.74 55.98
CA CYS A 131 -56.52 -3.28 57.27
C CYS A 131 -55.45 -3.17 58.37
N LEU A 132 -54.22 -3.62 58.09
CA LEU A 132 -53.12 -3.62 59.05
C LEU A 132 -52.70 -2.20 59.45
N ALA A 133 -52.67 -1.28 58.48
CA ALA A 133 -52.33 0.12 58.72
C ALA A 133 -53.46 0.93 59.38
N ARG A 134 -54.67 0.34 59.53
CA ARG A 134 -55.89 1.03 59.99
C ARG A 134 -56.19 2.33 59.22
N GLN A 135 -55.79 2.40 57.95
CA GLN A 135 -55.98 3.55 57.06
C GLN A 135 -56.69 3.09 55.79
N ARG A 136 -57.63 3.90 55.28
CA ARG A 136 -58.39 3.55 54.08
C ARG A 136 -57.56 3.77 52.81
N ILE A 137 -56.93 2.71 52.32
CA ILE A 137 -56.25 2.67 51.03
C ILE A 137 -57.23 2.15 49.97
N THR A 138 -57.51 2.94 48.94
CA THR A 138 -58.37 2.56 47.82
C THR A 138 -57.55 2.36 46.56
N ILE A 139 -58.03 1.52 45.63
CA ILE A 139 -57.38 1.36 44.34
C ILE A 139 -57.65 2.59 43.49
N VAL A 140 -56.59 3.19 42.96
CA VAL A 140 -56.69 4.31 42.02
C VAL A 140 -56.93 3.76 40.61
N HIS A 141 -56.11 2.81 40.19
CA HIS A 141 -56.30 2.04 38.95
C HIS A 141 -55.62 0.66 39.04
N SER A 142 -55.96 -0.24 38.12
CA SER A 142 -55.56 -1.65 38.14
C SER A 142 -54.32 -1.96 37.29
N GLU A 143 -53.32 -1.08 37.31
CA GLU A 143 -52.03 -1.19 36.59
C GLU A 143 -50.86 -0.72 37.50
N GLU A 144 -49.61 -0.81 37.03
CA GLU A 144 -48.41 -0.34 37.77
C GLU A 144 -48.51 1.13 38.14
N CYS A 145 -47.99 1.53 39.31
CA CYS A 145 -48.05 2.92 39.74
C CYS A 145 -47.20 3.78 38.80
N PHE A 146 -47.84 4.33 37.77
CA PHE A 146 -47.22 5.28 36.85
C PHE A 146 -46.79 6.52 37.64
N TYR A 147 -45.48 6.77 37.70
CA TYR A 147 -44.99 8.12 37.91
C TYR A 147 -45.62 8.99 36.81
N LYS A 148 -46.30 10.06 37.22
CA LYS A 148 -46.88 11.03 36.30
C LYS A 148 -45.80 11.57 35.37
N ASP A 149 -46.10 11.52 34.07
CA ASP A 149 -45.46 12.23 32.95
C ASP A 149 -44.15 11.62 32.40
N ASP A 150 -44.22 10.41 31.85
CA ASP A 150 -43.11 9.82 31.08
C ASP A 150 -43.15 10.29 29.61
N ASN A 151 -42.75 11.55 29.39
CA ASN A 151 -42.75 12.20 28.07
C ASN A 151 -41.39 12.10 27.34
N CYS A 152 -40.36 11.46 27.92
CA CYS A 152 -39.00 11.49 27.37
C CYS A 152 -38.78 10.50 26.21
N ARG A 153 -38.85 10.98 24.96
CA ARG A 153 -38.51 10.20 23.76
C ARG A 153 -37.00 10.18 23.53
N LEU A 154 -36.49 9.14 22.83
CA LEU A 154 -35.06 9.00 22.49
C LEU A 154 -34.45 10.25 21.83
N VAL A 155 -35.22 10.98 21.02
CA VAL A 155 -34.79 12.22 20.37
C VAL A 155 -34.58 13.34 21.39
N ASP A 156 -35.48 13.46 22.36
CA ASP A 156 -35.42 14.47 23.42
C ASP A 156 -34.39 14.08 24.49
N TYR A 157 -34.18 12.78 24.70
CA TYR A 157 -33.09 12.25 25.51
C TYR A 157 -31.73 12.63 24.92
N LYS A 158 -31.53 12.45 23.61
CA LYS A 158 -30.30 12.91 22.92
C LYS A 158 -30.06 14.41 23.12
N LYS A 159 -31.10 15.25 23.00
CA LYS A 159 -31.00 16.70 23.27
C LYS A 159 -30.63 17.00 24.71
N LEU A 160 -31.20 16.27 25.68
CA LEU A 160 -30.86 16.40 27.10
C LEU A 160 -29.38 16.08 27.32
N LYS A 161 -28.88 14.96 26.79
CA LYS A 161 -27.46 14.57 26.91
C LYS A 161 -26.52 15.64 26.37
N THR A 162 -26.79 16.14 25.16
CA THR A 162 -26.02 17.25 24.57
C THR A 162 -26.06 18.48 25.46
N LYS A 163 -27.24 18.86 25.96
CA LYS A 163 -27.39 20.04 26.81
C LYS A 163 -26.62 19.93 28.13
N VAL A 164 -26.69 18.79 28.80
CA VAL A 164 -25.98 18.52 30.06
C VAL A 164 -24.47 18.57 29.82
N LEU A 165 -23.99 17.90 28.77
CA LEU A 165 -22.58 17.93 28.39
C LEU A 165 -22.09 19.37 28.09
N ASN A 166 -22.86 20.14 27.33
CA ASN A 166 -22.52 21.51 26.96
C ASN A 166 -22.45 22.43 28.19
N LEU A 167 -23.38 22.29 29.14
CA LEU A 167 -23.39 23.06 30.39
C LEU A 167 -22.12 22.80 31.22
N HIS A 168 -21.73 21.53 31.37
CA HIS A 168 -20.52 21.16 32.10
C HIS A 168 -19.24 21.54 31.36
N ALA A 169 -19.21 21.44 30.03
CA ALA A 169 -18.09 21.90 29.21
C ALA A 169 -17.83 23.40 29.39
N LEU A 170 -18.88 24.24 29.41
CA LEU A 170 -18.75 25.69 29.67
C LEU A 170 -18.16 25.99 31.05
N ARG A 171 -18.38 25.11 32.03
CA ARG A 171 -17.93 25.31 33.41
C ARG A 171 -16.50 24.86 33.65
N PHE A 172 -16.11 23.74 33.04
CA PHE A 172 -14.82 23.10 33.30
C PHE A 172 -13.72 23.49 32.31
N LEU A 173 -14.07 23.95 31.10
CA LEU A 173 -13.09 24.32 30.08
C LEU A 173 -12.83 25.84 30.04
N PRO A 174 -11.57 26.26 29.76
CA PRO A 174 -11.23 27.67 29.63
C PRO A 174 -11.93 28.36 28.44
N PRO A 175 -12.16 29.69 28.51
CA PRO A 175 -12.80 30.44 27.42
C PRO A 175 -11.96 30.33 26.14
N GLY A 176 -12.50 29.71 25.09
CA GLY A 176 -11.82 29.42 23.82
C GLY A 176 -11.80 27.94 23.41
N ALA A 177 -11.87 27.01 24.37
CA ALA A 177 -11.96 25.56 24.12
C ALA A 177 -13.42 25.03 24.07
N GLN A 178 -14.39 25.93 24.22
CA GLN A 178 -15.81 25.59 24.37
C GLN A 178 -16.50 25.15 23.06
N ASN A 179 -15.89 25.37 21.89
CA ASN A 179 -16.41 24.85 20.62
C ASN A 179 -15.68 23.58 20.14
N SER A 180 -14.60 23.17 20.81
CA SER A 180 -13.75 22.07 20.34
C SER A 180 -14.09 20.70 20.95
N TYR A 181 -14.86 20.61 22.04
CA TYR A 181 -15.22 19.33 22.66
C TYR A 181 -16.27 18.53 21.86
N GLU A 182 -17.03 19.20 20.98
CA GLU A 182 -17.99 18.51 20.09
C GLU A 182 -17.25 17.68 19.02
N THR A 183 -16.04 18.09 18.64
CA THR A 183 -15.20 17.42 17.62
C THR A 183 -14.02 16.65 18.22
N ASN A 184 -13.54 17.01 19.41
CA ASN A 184 -12.40 16.37 20.08
C ASN A 184 -12.87 15.48 21.23
N MET A 185 -12.83 14.16 21.03
CA MET A 185 -13.29 13.21 22.06
C MET A 185 -12.37 13.17 23.28
N VAL A 186 -11.12 13.62 23.19
CA VAL A 186 -10.25 13.75 24.37
C VAL A 186 -10.77 14.84 25.30
N SER A 187 -11.16 15.99 24.74
CA SER A 187 -11.81 17.07 25.50
C SER A 187 -13.17 16.62 26.06
N ARG A 188 -13.96 15.90 25.25
CA ARG A 188 -15.24 15.33 25.69
C ARG A 188 -15.07 14.34 26.84
N LYS A 189 -14.12 13.41 26.74
CA LYS A 189 -13.76 12.46 27.80
C LYS A 189 -13.34 13.18 29.07
N HIS A 190 -12.54 14.24 28.97
CA HIS A 190 -12.14 15.02 30.14
C HIS A 190 -13.33 15.69 30.85
N VAL A 191 -14.26 16.28 30.09
CA VAL A 191 -15.49 16.85 30.65
C VAL A 191 -16.34 15.77 31.31
N VAL A 192 -16.51 14.61 30.66
CA VAL A 192 -17.30 13.49 31.21
C VAL A 192 -16.64 12.88 32.46
N ASP A 193 -15.31 12.82 32.54
CA ASP A 193 -14.60 12.40 33.77
C ASP A 193 -14.87 13.35 34.94
N LEU A 194 -14.85 14.66 34.68
CA LEU A 194 -15.19 15.67 35.69
C LEU A 194 -16.69 15.66 36.05
N MET A 195 -17.56 15.35 35.09
CA MET A 195 -18.99 15.14 35.33
C MET A 195 -19.21 13.94 36.24
N PHE A 196 -18.60 12.80 35.93
CA PHE A 196 -18.75 11.59 36.73
C PHE A 196 -18.31 11.83 38.18
N LYS A 197 -17.11 12.39 38.40
CA LYS A 197 -16.62 12.79 39.74
C LYS A 197 -17.50 13.81 40.47
N ARG A 198 -18.33 14.56 39.74
CA ARG A 198 -19.25 15.53 40.32
C ARG A 198 -20.60 14.91 40.64
N PHE A 199 -21.01 13.91 39.86
CA PHE A 199 -22.27 13.20 40.02
C PHE A 199 -22.14 12.15 41.13
N ASP A 200 -21.04 11.40 41.17
CA ASP A 200 -20.63 10.52 42.26
C ASP A 200 -20.12 11.38 43.44
N ALA A 201 -21.07 11.85 44.25
CA ALA A 201 -20.82 12.79 45.34
C ALA A 201 -20.31 12.07 46.60
N ASP A 202 -20.64 10.78 46.75
CA ASP A 202 -20.22 9.96 47.88
C ASP A 202 -18.94 9.16 47.60
N GLY A 203 -18.46 9.13 46.36
CA GLY A 203 -17.21 8.48 45.95
C GLY A 203 -17.33 6.96 45.88
N SER A 204 -18.55 6.44 45.71
CA SER A 204 -18.85 5.01 45.60
C SER A 204 -18.40 4.41 44.27
N GLY A 205 -18.13 5.25 43.25
CA GLY A 205 -17.80 4.80 41.90
C GLY A 205 -19.03 4.40 41.08
N GLN A 206 -20.23 4.70 41.57
CA GLN A 206 -21.53 4.51 40.91
C GLN A 206 -22.34 5.81 41.04
N VAL A 207 -23.31 6.02 40.16
CA VAL A 207 -24.22 7.19 40.22
C VAL A 207 -25.66 6.72 40.39
N ASP A 208 -26.27 7.07 41.53
CA ASP A 208 -27.64 6.65 41.87
C ASP A 208 -28.69 7.78 41.71
N SER A 209 -29.97 7.43 41.86
CA SER A 209 -31.08 8.39 41.78
C SER A 209 -31.01 9.53 42.81
N SER A 210 -30.43 9.27 43.98
CA SER A 210 -30.27 10.26 45.05
C SER A 210 -29.21 11.31 44.69
N GLU A 211 -28.14 10.91 44.02
CA GLU A 211 -27.06 11.75 43.53
C GLU A 211 -27.46 12.59 42.31
N LEU A 212 -28.16 11.97 41.35
CA LEU A 212 -28.76 12.69 40.23
C LEU A 212 -29.72 13.79 40.73
N SER A 213 -30.48 13.52 41.80
CA SER A 213 -31.36 14.50 42.45
C SER A 213 -30.59 15.70 43.02
N GLN A 214 -29.38 15.48 43.53
CA GLN A 214 -28.52 16.54 44.06
C GLN A 214 -27.97 17.41 42.93
N VAL A 215 -27.52 16.80 41.84
CA VAL A 215 -27.03 17.52 40.65
C VAL A 215 -28.13 18.39 40.04
N ILE A 216 -29.35 17.86 39.87
CA ILE A 216 -30.50 18.63 39.35
C ILE A 216 -30.76 19.89 40.19
N LYS A 217 -30.64 19.79 41.52
CA LYS A 217 -30.85 20.92 42.44
C LYS A 217 -29.72 21.95 42.37
N GLN A 218 -28.47 21.49 42.26
CA GLN A 218 -27.28 22.36 42.25
C GLN A 218 -27.08 23.08 40.91
N GLU A 219 -27.36 22.39 39.80
CA GLU A 219 -27.10 22.90 38.43
C GLU A 219 -28.32 23.65 37.83
N GLY A 220 -29.43 23.76 38.56
CA GLY A 220 -30.61 24.50 38.10
C GLY A 220 -31.28 23.88 36.86
N LEU A 221 -31.08 22.58 36.62
CA LEU A 221 -31.65 21.82 35.49
C LEU A 221 -33.18 21.61 35.61
N ARG A 222 -33.81 22.22 36.60
CA ARG A 222 -35.21 22.00 37.00
C ARG A 222 -36.23 22.73 36.12
N ASN A 223 -35.81 23.50 35.09
CA ASN A 223 -36.74 24.37 34.38
C ASN A 223 -36.32 24.77 32.95
N THR A 224 -36.29 23.81 32.02
CA THR A 224 -36.23 24.13 30.59
C THR A 224 -37.10 23.18 29.80
N ALA A 225 -37.77 23.68 28.78
CA ALA A 225 -38.84 23.09 27.94
C ALA A 225 -38.56 21.73 27.24
N SER A 226 -37.87 20.79 27.89
CA SER A 226 -37.63 19.42 27.46
C SER A 226 -38.36 18.46 28.39
N GLU A 227 -39.08 17.51 27.80
CA GLU A 227 -39.86 16.46 28.46
C GLU A 227 -39.01 15.37 29.16
N CYS A 228 -37.67 15.50 29.13
CA CYS A 228 -36.70 14.58 29.72
C CYS A 228 -36.01 15.18 30.96
N THR A 229 -35.73 14.33 31.94
CA THR A 229 -35.04 14.64 33.19
C THR A 229 -33.71 13.88 33.30
N LEU A 230 -32.83 14.28 34.21
CA LEU A 230 -31.54 13.61 34.39
C LEU A 230 -31.69 12.15 34.86
N PHE A 231 -32.84 11.80 35.48
CA PHE A 231 -33.17 10.42 35.84
C PHE A 231 -33.33 9.48 34.64
N ASP A 232 -33.61 10.04 33.45
CA ASP A 232 -33.68 9.25 32.22
C ASP A 232 -32.31 8.68 31.81
N LEU A 233 -31.19 9.13 32.42
CA LEU A 233 -29.89 8.46 32.27
C LEU A 233 -29.93 7.02 32.80
N LEU A 234 -30.47 6.79 34.00
CA LEU A 234 -30.65 5.44 34.55
C LEU A 234 -31.53 4.61 33.61
N LYS A 235 -32.67 5.16 33.21
CA LYS A 235 -33.63 4.48 32.33
C LYS A 235 -33.06 4.00 30.98
N TYR A 236 -32.16 4.78 30.35
CA TYR A 236 -31.66 4.48 29.00
C TYR A 236 -30.24 3.89 28.97
N ASN A 237 -29.49 3.96 30.07
CA ASN A 237 -28.07 3.62 30.09
C ASN A 237 -27.63 2.68 31.21
N ASP A 238 -28.48 2.39 32.19
CA ASP A 238 -28.30 1.24 33.10
C ASP A 238 -28.52 -0.05 32.30
N MET A 239 -27.44 -0.80 32.10
CA MET A 239 -27.40 -1.96 31.20
C MET A 239 -27.72 -3.27 31.94
N ASP A 240 -27.45 -3.35 33.24
CA ASP A 240 -27.74 -4.51 34.08
C ASP A 240 -28.98 -4.35 34.98
N ASP A 241 -29.67 -3.19 34.89
CA ASP A 241 -30.93 -2.84 35.56
C ASP A 241 -30.78 -2.89 37.09
N ASP A 242 -29.61 -2.48 37.59
CA ASP A 242 -29.26 -2.48 39.02
C ASP A 242 -29.62 -1.18 39.75
N GLU A 243 -30.22 -0.22 39.05
CA GLU A 243 -30.59 1.14 39.47
C GLU A 243 -29.40 2.08 39.73
N HIS A 244 -28.20 1.73 39.28
CA HIS A 244 -26.99 2.52 39.39
C HIS A 244 -26.34 2.70 38.01
N LEU A 245 -25.64 3.82 37.81
CA LEU A 245 -24.77 3.98 36.64
C LEU A 245 -23.34 3.75 37.09
N THR A 246 -22.76 2.64 36.65
CA THR A 246 -21.31 2.46 36.71
C THR A 246 -20.60 3.52 35.86
N LYS A 247 -19.30 3.67 36.08
CA LYS A 247 -18.47 4.58 35.28
C LYS A 247 -18.60 4.32 33.78
N ASP A 248 -18.62 3.06 33.36
CA ASP A 248 -18.69 2.66 31.95
C ASP A 248 -20.06 2.93 31.31
N GLU A 249 -21.15 2.73 32.06
CA GLU A 249 -22.52 3.06 31.63
C GLU A 249 -22.72 4.57 31.50
N PHE A 250 -22.19 5.32 32.46
CA PHE A 250 -22.20 6.78 32.41
C PHE A 250 -21.38 7.30 31.22
N TYR A 251 -20.20 6.75 30.99
CA TYR A 251 -19.35 7.12 29.86
C TYR A 251 -20.04 6.79 28.53
N SER A 252 -20.65 5.61 28.42
CA SER A 252 -21.46 5.19 27.27
C SER A 252 -22.65 6.12 27.03
N ALA A 253 -23.28 6.65 28.09
CA ALA A 253 -24.36 7.62 27.96
C ALA A 253 -23.89 8.87 27.19
N PHE A 254 -22.67 9.34 27.44
CA PHE A 254 -22.11 10.51 26.77
C PHE A 254 -21.21 10.18 25.58
N ASP A 255 -21.34 9.00 24.98
CA ASP A 255 -20.57 8.52 23.82
C ASP A 255 -19.04 8.55 24.06
N VAL A 256 -18.60 8.29 25.30
CA VAL A 256 -17.19 8.15 25.67
C VAL A 256 -16.88 6.68 25.88
N TYR A 257 -15.82 6.21 25.24
CA TYR A 257 -15.33 4.83 25.31
C TYR A 257 -14.03 4.74 26.12
N GLU A 258 -13.94 3.71 26.95
CA GLU A 258 -12.70 3.28 27.58
C GLU A 258 -11.97 2.32 26.65
N LEU A 259 -10.89 2.81 26.04
CA LEU A 259 -10.08 2.06 25.10
C LEU A 259 -8.70 1.80 25.69
N SER A 260 -8.14 0.63 25.39
CA SER A 260 -6.80 0.24 25.80
C SER A 260 -5.98 -0.28 24.63
N LEU A 261 -4.68 -0.03 24.68
CA LEU A 261 -3.69 -0.54 23.73
C LEU A 261 -2.42 -0.85 24.52
N GLY A 262 -1.93 -2.10 24.44
CA GLY A 262 -0.68 -2.48 25.10
C GLY A 262 0.52 -1.74 24.49
N GLU A 263 1.51 -1.40 25.31
CA GLU A 263 2.73 -0.70 24.83
C GLU A 263 3.45 -1.49 23.73
N GLU A 264 3.55 -2.81 23.86
CA GLU A 264 4.16 -3.71 22.86
C GLU A 264 3.37 -3.76 21.54
N GLN A 265 2.08 -3.41 21.58
CA GLN A 265 1.21 -3.41 20.41
C GLN A 265 1.20 -2.07 19.68
N LYS A 266 1.82 -1.01 20.22
CA LYS A 266 1.87 0.30 19.55
C LYS A 266 2.61 0.27 18.22
N MET A 267 3.60 -0.61 18.07
CA MET A 267 4.32 -0.80 16.81
C MET A 267 4.46 -2.29 16.50
N ILE A 268 3.94 -2.70 15.34
CA ILE A 268 4.02 -4.07 14.84
C ILE A 268 4.70 -4.06 13.46
N VAL A 269 5.59 -5.02 13.23
CA VAL A 269 6.16 -5.25 11.90
C VAL A 269 5.47 -6.48 11.31
N THR A 270 4.91 -6.32 10.11
CA THR A 270 4.25 -7.40 9.38
C THR A 270 5.03 -7.64 8.09
N THR A 271 5.53 -8.85 7.91
CA THR A 271 6.30 -9.24 6.73
C THR A 271 5.47 -10.17 5.85
N VAL A 272 5.37 -9.87 4.56
CA VAL A 272 4.52 -10.61 3.60
C VAL A 272 5.30 -10.83 2.31
N THR A 273 5.14 -11.99 1.66
CA THR A 273 5.76 -12.20 0.34
C THR A 273 4.89 -11.59 -0.76
N VAL A 274 5.52 -10.99 -1.78
CA VAL A 274 4.84 -10.40 -2.94
C VAL A 274 3.79 -11.35 -3.54
N GLY A 275 2.64 -10.80 -3.93
CA GLY A 275 1.50 -11.53 -4.49
C GLY A 275 0.56 -12.17 -3.47
N GLN A 276 0.96 -12.29 -2.20
CA GLN A 276 0.07 -12.79 -1.13
C GLN A 276 -0.89 -11.70 -0.62
N SER A 277 -1.96 -12.11 0.07
CA SER A 277 -2.87 -11.21 0.77
C SER A 277 -2.43 -11.01 2.23
N VAL A 278 -2.71 -9.85 2.82
CA VAL A 278 -2.47 -9.57 4.24
C VAL A 278 -3.65 -8.85 4.88
N VAL A 279 -3.85 -9.10 6.17
CA VAL A 279 -4.82 -8.42 7.02
C VAL A 279 -4.07 -7.69 8.13
N LEU A 280 -4.20 -6.37 8.20
CA LEU A 280 -3.68 -5.58 9.31
C LEU A 280 -4.82 -5.36 10.31
N THR A 281 -4.67 -5.96 11.49
CA THR A 281 -5.68 -5.87 12.57
C THR A 281 -5.31 -4.76 13.55
N CYS A 282 -6.29 -3.95 13.97
CA CYS A 282 -6.05 -2.93 14.99
C CYS A 282 -6.22 -3.51 16.41
N ALA A 283 -5.17 -3.44 17.23
CA ALA A 283 -5.13 -4.01 18.58
C ALA A 283 -5.83 -3.16 19.66
N ILE A 284 -6.48 -2.06 19.28
CA ILE A 284 -7.24 -1.22 20.21
C ILE A 284 -8.48 -1.98 20.68
N THR A 285 -8.57 -2.20 21.99
CA THR A 285 -9.65 -2.97 22.64
C THR A 285 -10.52 -2.08 23.53
N GLY A 286 -11.78 -2.47 23.71
CA GLY A 286 -12.76 -1.86 24.61
C GLY A 286 -14.08 -2.61 24.51
N GLU A 287 -14.90 -2.62 25.57
CA GLU A 287 -16.21 -3.31 25.57
C GLU A 287 -17.14 -2.77 24.49
N ARG A 288 -17.08 -1.45 24.26
CA ARG A 288 -17.59 -0.77 23.09
C ARG A 288 -16.48 0.10 22.51
N ARG A 289 -16.42 0.22 21.19
CA ARG A 289 -15.42 1.05 20.51
C ARG A 289 -16.02 1.75 19.29
N PRO A 290 -15.55 2.97 18.96
CA PRO A 290 -15.92 3.63 17.72
C PRO A 290 -15.23 2.96 16.51
N PRO A 291 -15.63 3.30 15.27
CA PRO A 291 -15.00 2.76 14.07
C PRO A 291 -13.48 3.00 14.02
N ILE A 292 -12.75 2.03 13.47
CA ILE A 292 -11.30 2.13 13.29
C ILE A 292 -10.99 2.88 12.00
N ILE A 293 -10.14 3.90 12.11
CA ILE A 293 -9.64 4.71 11.00
C ILE A 293 -8.18 4.36 10.74
N TRP A 294 -7.90 3.92 9.52
CA TRP A 294 -6.58 3.66 8.99
C TRP A 294 -6.04 4.88 8.24
N ARG A 295 -4.78 5.23 8.50
CA ARG A 295 -4.05 6.27 7.78
C ARG A 295 -2.74 5.74 7.23
N ARG A 296 -2.32 6.29 6.10
CA ARG A 296 -1.00 6.10 5.50
C ARG A 296 -0.53 7.47 5.02
N ASN A 297 0.70 7.86 5.35
CA ASN A 297 1.27 9.16 4.95
C ASN A 297 0.33 10.36 5.26
N ASN A 298 -0.29 10.37 6.45
CA ASN A 298 -1.31 11.34 6.90
C ASN A 298 -2.65 11.35 6.15
N HIS A 299 -2.87 10.45 5.19
CA HIS A 299 -4.13 10.35 4.46
C HIS A 299 -4.98 9.19 4.97
N THR A 300 -6.28 9.44 5.20
CA THR A 300 -7.23 8.42 5.65
C THR A 300 -7.60 7.48 4.52
N LEU A 301 -7.39 6.17 4.73
CA LEU A 301 -7.65 5.13 3.73
C LEU A 301 -9.13 4.75 3.65
N ASN A 302 -9.86 4.82 4.75
CA ASN A 302 -11.26 4.35 4.86
C ASN A 302 -12.22 5.03 3.87
N SER A 303 -11.92 6.25 3.42
CA SER A 303 -12.74 7.03 2.49
C SER A 303 -12.29 6.92 1.03
N LEU A 304 -11.18 6.23 0.77
CA LEU A 304 -10.62 6.10 -0.57
C LEU A 304 -11.11 4.81 -1.23
N GLN A 305 -11.55 4.91 -2.49
CA GLN A 305 -11.76 3.74 -3.34
C GLN A 305 -10.40 3.30 -3.88
N LEU A 306 -9.83 2.28 -3.25
CA LEU A 306 -8.54 1.68 -3.62
C LEU A 306 -8.81 0.29 -4.20
N GLU A 307 -8.18 -0.05 -5.32
CA GLU A 307 -8.50 -1.29 -6.04
C GLU A 307 -7.89 -2.54 -5.39
N ASP A 308 -6.64 -2.47 -4.93
CA ASP A 308 -5.93 -3.59 -4.28
C ASP A 308 -6.15 -3.63 -2.74
N ILE A 309 -6.59 -2.50 -2.19
CA ILE A 309 -7.00 -2.33 -0.79
C ILE A 309 -8.52 -2.25 -0.80
N SER A 310 -9.17 -3.40 -0.80
CA SER A 310 -10.62 -3.49 -0.88
C SER A 310 -11.28 -2.82 0.33
N ILE A 311 -12.04 -1.74 0.07
CA ILE A 311 -13.13 -1.31 0.95
C ILE A 311 -14.37 -1.06 0.06
N PRO A 312 -15.22 -2.07 -0.18
CA PRO A 312 -16.63 -1.79 -0.33
C PRO A 312 -17.12 -1.15 0.99
N PRO A 313 -17.92 -0.06 0.96
CA PRO A 313 -18.43 0.63 2.16
C PRO A 313 -19.25 -0.23 3.14
N GLN A 314 -19.41 -1.53 2.88
CA GLN A 314 -20.31 -2.44 3.59
C GLN A 314 -19.60 -3.61 4.27
N ASP A 315 -18.31 -3.87 4.00
CA ASP A 315 -17.58 -4.99 4.61
C ASP A 315 -16.17 -4.54 5.05
N PHE A 316 -16.06 -3.53 5.93
CA PHE A 316 -15.05 -3.70 6.98
C PHE A 316 -15.44 -5.00 7.67
N GLY A 317 -14.49 -5.89 7.98
CA GLY A 317 -14.84 -6.91 8.97
C GLY A 317 -15.51 -6.20 10.15
N ASP A 318 -16.50 -6.81 10.81
CA ASP A 318 -17.11 -6.21 12.01
C ASP A 318 -16.03 -5.77 13.05
N ASP A 319 -14.80 -6.27 12.89
CA ASP A 319 -13.58 -5.98 13.61
C ASP A 319 -12.74 -4.73 13.17
N GLY A 320 -13.03 -4.06 12.04
CA GLY A 320 -12.33 -2.83 11.61
C GLY A 320 -10.90 -3.03 11.05
N SER A 321 -10.58 -4.23 10.57
CA SER A 321 -9.27 -4.59 9.99
C SER A 321 -9.07 -4.08 8.55
N LEU A 322 -7.81 -3.83 8.15
CA LEU A 322 -7.44 -3.43 6.79
C LEU A 322 -6.99 -4.64 5.96
N TYR A 323 -7.64 -4.86 4.82
CA TYR A 323 -7.36 -5.98 3.91
C TYR A 323 -6.60 -5.50 2.67
N ILE A 324 -5.47 -6.12 2.37
CA ILE A 324 -4.72 -5.93 1.12
C ILE A 324 -4.72 -7.27 0.39
N THR A 325 -5.40 -7.33 -0.74
CA THR A 325 -5.69 -8.60 -1.44
C THR A 325 -4.48 -9.14 -2.21
N LYS A 326 -3.68 -8.24 -2.77
CA LYS A 326 -2.48 -8.56 -3.54
C LYS A 326 -1.35 -7.61 -3.14
N VAL A 327 -0.44 -8.07 -2.30
CA VAL A 327 0.68 -7.27 -1.81
C VAL A 327 1.75 -7.11 -2.89
N THR A 328 2.25 -5.89 -3.06
CA THR A 328 3.35 -5.50 -3.94
C THR A 328 4.29 -4.62 -3.13
N THR A 329 5.49 -4.35 -3.64
CA THR A 329 6.47 -3.47 -2.94
C THR A 329 5.94 -2.05 -2.74
N THR A 330 4.96 -1.60 -3.54
CA THR A 330 4.35 -0.27 -3.40
C THR A 330 3.52 -0.14 -2.12
N HIS A 331 3.04 -1.26 -1.57
CA HIS A 331 2.32 -1.28 -0.30
C HIS A 331 3.25 -1.16 0.91
N MET A 332 4.57 -1.29 0.74
CA MET A 332 5.51 -1.13 1.86
C MET A 332 5.33 0.22 2.58
N GLY A 333 5.60 0.24 3.88
CA GLY A 333 5.58 1.46 4.68
C GLY A 333 4.69 1.37 5.91
N ASN A 334 4.45 2.53 6.53
CA ASN A 334 3.75 2.62 7.81
C ASN A 334 2.26 2.90 7.64
N TYR A 335 1.44 2.07 8.27
CA TYR A 335 -0.02 2.20 8.35
C TYR A 335 -0.41 2.43 9.80
N THR A 336 -1.13 3.50 10.10
CA THR A 336 -1.56 3.81 11.47
C THR A 336 -3.06 3.60 11.62
N CYS A 337 -3.47 2.82 12.62
CA CYS A 337 -4.87 2.69 12.99
C CYS A 337 -5.13 3.43 14.30
N HIS A 338 -6.27 4.10 14.39
CA HIS A 338 -6.80 4.72 15.61
C HIS A 338 -8.32 4.59 15.61
N ALA A 339 -8.93 4.68 16.78
CA ALA A 339 -10.38 4.74 16.88
C ALA A 339 -10.86 6.17 16.63
N ASP A 340 -12.01 6.36 15.99
CA ASP A 340 -12.55 7.68 15.65
C ASP A 340 -12.67 8.60 16.89
N GLY A 341 -12.04 9.77 16.81
CA GLY A 341 -11.90 10.75 17.90
C GLY A 341 -10.87 10.42 19.00
N TYR A 342 -10.16 9.28 18.90
CA TYR A 342 -9.10 8.87 19.82
C TYR A 342 -7.73 8.85 19.14
N GLU A 343 -7.37 9.91 18.41
CA GLU A 343 -6.18 9.97 17.56
C GLU A 343 -4.85 9.81 18.32
N GLN A 344 -4.85 10.10 19.63
CA GLN A 344 -3.67 9.93 20.50
C GLN A 344 -3.42 8.47 20.89
N LEU A 345 -4.43 7.61 20.78
CA LEU A 345 -4.33 6.17 21.01
C LEU A 345 -4.29 5.47 19.64
N PHE A 346 -3.08 5.31 19.10
CA PHE A 346 -2.86 4.73 17.78
C PHE A 346 -1.86 3.58 17.83
N GLN A 347 -2.02 2.66 16.89
CA GLN A 347 -1.07 1.60 16.59
C GLN A 347 -0.52 1.80 15.18
N THR A 348 0.79 1.58 15.02
CA THR A 348 1.49 1.63 13.74
C THR A 348 1.88 0.24 13.29
N HIS A 349 1.49 -0.14 12.08
CA HIS A 349 1.96 -1.33 11.37
C HIS A 349 3.00 -0.92 10.33
N THR A 350 4.21 -1.46 10.45
CA THR A 350 5.25 -1.36 9.41
C THR A 350 5.14 -2.59 8.51
N LEU A 351 4.58 -2.41 7.32
CA LEU A 351 4.46 -3.46 6.32
C LEU A 351 5.78 -3.60 5.54
N GLN A 352 6.38 -4.77 5.63
CA GLN A 352 7.56 -5.18 4.86
C GLN A 352 7.15 -6.23 3.83
N VAL A 353 7.71 -6.13 2.63
CA VAL A 353 7.39 -7.05 1.54
C VAL A 353 8.64 -7.78 1.10
N ASN A 354 8.64 -9.10 1.27
CA ASN A 354 9.70 -9.94 0.75
C ASN A 354 9.42 -10.27 -0.72
N VAL A 355 10.47 -10.23 -1.53
CA VAL A 355 10.44 -10.52 -2.96
C VAL A 355 11.45 -11.65 -3.20
N PRO A 356 11.02 -12.81 -3.75
CA PRO A 356 11.93 -13.89 -4.06
C PRO A 356 12.98 -13.43 -5.07
N PRO A 357 14.17 -14.05 -5.11
CA PRO A 357 15.22 -13.65 -6.02
C PRO A 357 14.76 -13.81 -7.47
N VAL A 358 15.15 -12.88 -8.34
CA VAL A 358 15.06 -13.01 -9.79
C VAL A 358 16.47 -12.91 -10.33
N ILE A 359 16.92 -13.98 -10.97
CA ILE A 359 18.31 -14.12 -11.42
C ILE A 359 18.44 -13.99 -12.93
N ARG A 360 19.58 -13.47 -13.37
CA ARG A 360 20.03 -13.46 -14.76
C ARG A 360 21.50 -13.82 -14.82
N VAL A 361 21.89 -14.62 -15.80
CA VAL A 361 23.30 -14.89 -16.10
C VAL A 361 23.71 -14.33 -17.46
N TYR A 362 25.00 -14.02 -17.60
CA TYR A 362 25.56 -13.61 -18.86
C TYR A 362 27.03 -14.06 -19.01
N PRO A 363 27.45 -14.56 -20.18
CA PRO A 363 26.59 -14.91 -21.32
C PRO A 363 25.77 -16.18 -21.00
N GLU A 364 24.63 -16.39 -21.67
CA GLU A 364 23.89 -17.65 -21.54
C GLU A 364 24.74 -18.85 -22.04
N SER A 365 25.49 -18.64 -23.12
CA SER A 365 26.41 -19.62 -23.68
C SER A 365 27.65 -18.94 -24.26
N GLN A 366 28.82 -19.52 -24.04
CA GLN A 366 30.06 -19.08 -24.69
C GLN A 366 30.95 -20.26 -25.11
N ALA A 367 31.59 -20.09 -26.27
CA ALA A 367 32.64 -20.99 -26.74
C ALA A 367 34.01 -20.31 -26.64
N ARG A 368 35.00 -21.00 -26.06
CA ARG A 368 36.36 -20.49 -25.85
C ARG A 368 37.40 -21.52 -26.29
N GLU A 369 38.56 -21.03 -26.72
CA GLU A 369 39.69 -21.90 -27.01
C GLU A 369 40.45 -22.28 -25.74
N PRO A 370 41.13 -23.42 -25.71
CA PRO A 370 42.09 -23.70 -24.66
C PRO A 370 43.14 -22.58 -24.57
N GLY A 371 43.51 -22.17 -23.36
CA GLY A 371 44.53 -21.14 -23.16
C GLY A 371 44.00 -19.71 -22.98
N VAL A 372 42.74 -19.42 -23.34
CA VAL A 372 42.17 -18.07 -23.20
C VAL A 372 41.40 -17.88 -21.89
N THR A 373 41.00 -16.65 -21.59
CA THR A 373 40.17 -16.34 -20.43
C THR A 373 38.67 -16.51 -20.73
N ALA A 374 37.89 -16.89 -19.71
CA ALA A 374 36.43 -16.87 -19.74
C ALA A 374 35.89 -16.17 -18.48
N SER A 375 34.73 -15.53 -18.63
CA SER A 375 34.01 -14.87 -17.54
C SER A 375 32.52 -15.22 -17.67
N LEU A 376 31.92 -15.65 -16.57
CA LEU A 376 30.50 -16.00 -16.44
C LEU A 376 29.95 -15.15 -15.31
N ARG A 377 28.94 -14.34 -15.57
CA ARG A 377 28.41 -13.35 -14.63
C ARG A 377 26.99 -13.69 -14.25
N CYS A 378 26.61 -13.27 -13.04
CA CYS A 378 25.31 -13.50 -12.47
C CYS A 378 24.87 -12.27 -11.68
N HIS A 379 23.68 -11.77 -11.98
CA HIS A 379 23.04 -10.69 -11.25
C HIS A 379 21.71 -11.19 -10.72
N ALA A 380 21.38 -10.85 -9.48
CA ALA A 380 20.11 -11.19 -8.88
C ALA A 380 19.55 -10.01 -8.10
N GLU A 381 18.26 -9.76 -8.23
CA GLU A 381 17.52 -8.79 -7.40
C GLU A 381 16.51 -9.54 -6.54
N GLY A 382 16.26 -9.06 -5.32
CA GLY A 382 15.31 -9.66 -4.39
C GLY A 382 15.26 -8.87 -3.10
N ILE A 383 14.22 -9.06 -2.29
CA ILE A 383 14.06 -8.39 -1.00
C ILE A 383 13.78 -9.46 0.07
N PRO A 384 14.64 -9.65 1.09
CA PRO A 384 15.98 -9.06 1.24
C PRO A 384 16.94 -9.44 0.10
N ASP A 385 18.06 -8.72 -0.01
CA ASP A 385 19.09 -8.94 -1.02
C ASP A 385 19.54 -10.42 -1.05
N PRO A 386 19.57 -11.07 -2.23
CA PRO A 386 19.90 -12.49 -2.33
C PRO A 386 21.39 -12.76 -2.20
N GLN A 387 21.73 -13.90 -1.58
CA GLN A 387 23.08 -14.46 -1.56
C GLN A 387 23.30 -15.34 -2.80
N LEU A 388 24.45 -15.17 -3.45
CA LEU A 388 24.83 -15.92 -4.66
C LEU A 388 25.74 -17.11 -4.32
N SER A 389 25.57 -18.19 -5.07
CA SER A 389 26.44 -19.36 -5.06
C SER A 389 26.52 -19.98 -6.45
N TRP A 390 27.59 -20.73 -6.73
CA TRP A 390 27.80 -21.32 -8.05
C TRP A 390 28.06 -22.82 -7.99
N LEU A 391 27.44 -23.56 -8.91
CA LEU A 391 27.68 -24.97 -9.16
C LEU A 391 28.29 -25.16 -10.56
N LYS A 392 29.26 -26.06 -10.70
CA LYS A 392 29.74 -26.57 -11.99
C LYS A 392 29.29 -28.02 -12.13
N ASN A 393 28.43 -28.30 -13.11
CA ASN A 393 27.85 -29.63 -13.33
C ASN A 393 27.23 -30.22 -12.05
N GLY A 394 26.51 -29.39 -11.28
CA GLY A 394 25.85 -29.78 -10.03
C GLY A 394 26.76 -29.88 -8.79
N MET A 395 28.06 -29.59 -8.92
CA MET A 395 28.99 -29.58 -7.78
C MET A 395 29.38 -28.16 -7.41
N ASP A 396 29.38 -27.85 -6.11
CA ASP A 396 29.78 -26.52 -5.62
C ASP A 396 31.21 -26.19 -6.03
N ILE A 397 31.36 -25.08 -6.75
CA ILE A 397 32.63 -24.61 -7.28
C ILE A 397 33.63 -24.35 -6.16
N SER A 398 33.19 -23.87 -5.00
CA SER A 398 34.05 -23.59 -3.84
C SER A 398 34.75 -24.84 -3.29
N THR A 399 34.15 -26.02 -3.50
CA THR A 399 34.65 -27.30 -3.00
C THR A 399 35.69 -27.96 -3.91
N LYS A 400 35.83 -27.50 -5.17
CA LYS A 400 36.73 -28.08 -6.19
C LYS A 400 37.33 -27.03 -7.12
N LEU A 401 37.97 -25.99 -6.58
CA LEU A 401 38.72 -25.05 -7.42
C LEU A 401 39.91 -25.75 -8.10
N SER A 402 39.83 -25.96 -9.42
CA SER A 402 41.02 -25.93 -10.28
C SER A 402 41.74 -24.60 -10.07
N LYS A 403 43.07 -24.57 -10.03
CA LYS A 403 43.87 -23.35 -9.74
C LYS A 403 43.54 -22.12 -10.63
N GLN A 404 42.93 -22.34 -11.79
CA GLN A 404 42.62 -21.30 -12.78
C GLN A 404 41.24 -20.65 -12.66
N LEU A 405 40.33 -21.23 -11.87
CA LEU A 405 38.97 -20.73 -11.66
C LEU A 405 38.95 -19.92 -10.37
N THR A 406 38.41 -18.71 -10.39
CA THR A 406 38.21 -17.86 -9.21
C THR A 406 36.82 -17.25 -9.19
N LEU A 407 36.31 -16.99 -7.99
CA LEU A 407 35.12 -16.15 -7.81
C LEU A 407 35.57 -14.70 -7.64
N GLN A 408 35.06 -13.80 -8.49
CA GLN A 408 35.31 -12.36 -8.48
C GLN A 408 34.02 -11.61 -8.13
N ALA A 409 34.12 -10.29 -7.95
CA ALA A 409 32.99 -9.40 -7.66
C ALA A 409 32.11 -9.90 -6.49
N ASN A 410 32.77 -10.35 -5.41
CA ASN A 410 32.15 -10.91 -4.21
C ASN A 410 31.22 -12.13 -4.46
N GLY A 411 31.42 -12.85 -5.57
CA GLY A 411 30.70 -14.08 -5.92
C GLY A 411 29.75 -13.94 -7.12
N SER A 412 29.57 -12.75 -7.69
CA SER A 412 28.72 -12.54 -8.87
C SER A 412 29.39 -12.95 -10.19
N GLU A 413 30.69 -13.22 -10.19
CA GLU A 413 31.43 -13.63 -11.39
C GLU A 413 32.30 -14.87 -11.15
N VAL A 414 32.18 -15.85 -12.05
CA VAL A 414 33.14 -16.94 -12.20
C VAL A 414 34.16 -16.54 -13.27
N HIS A 415 35.39 -16.33 -12.86
CA HIS A 415 36.50 -16.00 -13.73
C HIS A 415 37.40 -17.22 -13.96
N ILE A 416 37.70 -17.53 -15.22
CA ILE A 416 38.58 -18.64 -15.61
C ILE A 416 39.75 -18.04 -16.38
N SER A 417 40.92 -17.99 -15.73
CA SER A 417 42.11 -17.30 -16.25
C SER A 417 42.81 -18.05 -17.39
N ASN A 418 42.66 -19.38 -17.44
CA ASN A 418 43.27 -20.24 -18.45
C ASN A 418 42.33 -21.43 -18.72
N VAL A 419 41.48 -21.30 -19.73
CA VAL A 419 40.45 -22.29 -20.06
C VAL A 419 41.10 -23.60 -20.53
N HIS A 420 40.67 -24.72 -19.96
CA HIS A 420 41.02 -26.09 -20.38
C HIS A 420 39.78 -26.86 -20.82
N PHE A 421 39.96 -27.97 -21.56
CA PHE A 421 38.81 -28.79 -21.99
C PHE A 421 37.92 -29.26 -20.83
N GLU A 422 38.50 -29.51 -19.65
CA GLU A 422 37.78 -29.87 -18.42
C GLU A 422 36.92 -28.74 -17.82
N ASP A 423 37.11 -27.49 -18.27
CA ASP A 423 36.27 -26.35 -17.92
C ASP A 423 34.93 -26.35 -18.66
N THR A 424 34.80 -27.17 -19.70
CA THR A 424 33.51 -27.38 -20.36
C THR A 424 32.46 -27.86 -19.35
N GLY A 425 31.31 -27.22 -19.34
CA GLY A 425 30.22 -27.59 -18.45
C GLY A 425 29.14 -26.53 -18.31
N ALA A 426 28.11 -26.91 -17.56
CA ALA A 426 27.05 -26.01 -17.13
C ALA A 426 27.44 -25.38 -15.78
N TYR A 427 27.47 -24.05 -15.75
CA TYR A 427 27.73 -23.25 -14.56
C TYR A 427 26.40 -22.66 -14.08
N THR A 428 25.85 -23.22 -13.02
CA THR A 428 24.58 -22.77 -12.43
C THR A 428 24.86 -21.74 -11.36
N CYS A 429 24.34 -20.52 -11.53
CA CYS A 429 24.27 -19.54 -10.46
C CYS A 429 22.97 -19.75 -9.69
N ILE A 430 23.04 -19.73 -8.35
CA ILE A 430 21.89 -19.89 -7.47
C ILE A 430 21.83 -18.66 -6.57
N ALA A 431 20.69 -17.97 -6.59
CA ALA A 431 20.38 -16.82 -5.75
C ALA A 431 19.36 -17.21 -4.69
N ARG A 432 19.62 -16.89 -3.42
CA ARG A 432 18.75 -17.26 -2.28
C ARG A 432 18.52 -16.11 -1.31
N ASN A 433 17.27 -15.92 -0.90
CA ASN A 433 16.90 -15.09 0.25
C ASN A 433 15.82 -15.79 1.10
N ASP A 434 15.28 -15.09 2.10
CA ASP A 434 14.24 -15.63 2.99
C ASP A 434 12.88 -15.85 2.30
N ALA A 435 12.65 -15.25 1.14
CA ALA A 435 11.42 -15.41 0.36
C ALA A 435 11.48 -16.55 -0.66
N GLY A 436 12.67 -16.96 -1.10
CA GLY A 436 12.79 -18.01 -2.11
C GLY A 436 14.20 -18.23 -2.64
N VAL A 437 14.27 -19.02 -3.70
CA VAL A 437 15.49 -19.37 -4.43
C VAL A 437 15.17 -19.28 -5.92
N ASP A 438 16.13 -18.79 -6.70
CA ASP A 438 16.09 -18.82 -8.16
C ASP A 438 17.46 -19.26 -8.69
N GLU A 439 17.49 -19.88 -9.87
CA GLU A 439 18.71 -20.38 -10.49
C GLU A 439 18.71 -20.19 -12.00
N ASP A 440 19.88 -19.92 -12.57
CA ASP A 440 20.06 -19.75 -14.01
C ASP A 440 21.45 -20.26 -14.42
N ILE A 441 21.57 -20.65 -15.68
CA ILE A 441 22.67 -21.51 -16.16
C ILE A 441 23.43 -20.82 -17.29
N SER A 442 24.73 -20.69 -17.11
CA SER A 442 25.66 -20.29 -18.16
C SER A 442 26.45 -21.49 -18.66
N SER A 443 26.47 -21.72 -19.96
CA SER A 443 27.16 -22.85 -20.59
C SER A 443 28.51 -22.44 -21.17
N LEU A 444 29.59 -23.15 -20.80
CA LEU A 444 30.92 -22.97 -21.37
C LEU A 444 31.31 -24.18 -22.23
N PHE A 445 31.66 -23.92 -23.48
CA PHE A 445 32.18 -24.91 -24.43
C PHE A 445 33.63 -24.62 -24.76
N VAL A 446 34.49 -25.63 -24.69
CA VAL A 446 35.92 -25.48 -25.03
C VAL A 446 36.22 -26.26 -26.31
N GLU A 447 36.60 -25.55 -27.37
CA GLU A 447 36.83 -26.14 -28.70
C GLU A 447 38.20 -25.78 -29.29
N ASP A 448 38.77 -26.72 -30.04
CA ASP A 448 40.01 -26.49 -30.80
C ASP A 448 39.78 -25.62 -32.04
N SER A 449 40.74 -24.73 -32.32
CA SER A 449 40.74 -23.78 -33.43
C SER A 449 40.48 -24.39 -34.81
N ALA A 450 40.75 -25.69 -35.00
CA ALA A 450 40.54 -26.39 -36.27
C ALA A 450 39.05 -26.53 -36.68
N ARG A 451 38.11 -26.43 -35.72
CA ARG A 451 36.66 -26.40 -36.01
C ARG A 451 36.14 -24.98 -36.32
N LYS A 452 36.91 -23.93 -36.00
CA LYS A 452 36.54 -22.52 -36.26
C LYS A 452 36.41 -22.18 -37.75
N SER A 453 37.01 -22.93 -38.67
CA SER A 453 36.82 -22.64 -40.11
C SER A 453 35.36 -22.86 -40.55
N LEU A 454 34.67 -23.82 -39.94
CA LEU A 454 33.25 -24.07 -40.19
C LEU A 454 32.37 -23.31 -39.21
N ALA A 455 32.79 -23.21 -37.94
CA ALA A 455 32.06 -22.45 -36.94
C ALA A 455 32.07 -20.96 -37.28
N ASN A 456 33.16 -20.29 -37.70
CA ASN A 456 33.15 -18.86 -38.09
C ASN A 456 32.30 -18.56 -39.32
N ILE A 457 32.00 -19.58 -40.13
CA ILE A 457 31.03 -19.52 -41.22
C ILE A 457 29.60 -19.64 -40.65
N LEU A 458 29.38 -20.51 -39.65
CA LEU A 458 28.10 -20.68 -38.94
C LEU A 458 27.79 -19.60 -37.86
N TRP A 459 28.78 -18.97 -37.22
CA TRP A 459 28.64 -17.83 -36.28
C TRP A 459 28.08 -16.59 -37.01
N ARG A 460 28.22 -16.54 -38.35
CA ARG A 460 27.53 -15.58 -39.23
C ARG A 460 26.12 -16.00 -39.63
N GLU A 461 25.78 -17.29 -39.53
CA GLU A 461 24.45 -17.84 -39.87
C GLU A 461 23.53 -18.03 -38.65
N GLU A 462 24.06 -18.18 -37.43
CA GLU A 462 23.29 -18.43 -36.19
C GLU A 462 23.09 -17.21 -35.27
N GLY A 463 23.56 -16.01 -35.66
CA GLY A 463 23.17 -14.75 -34.99
C GLY A 463 23.70 -14.48 -33.57
N LEU A 464 24.52 -15.38 -33.01
CA LEU A 464 25.05 -15.31 -31.64
C LEU A 464 26.07 -14.19 -31.35
N GLY A 465 26.39 -13.33 -32.34
CA GLY A 465 27.26 -12.16 -32.18
C GLY A 465 26.57 -10.81 -32.41
N ILE A 466 25.24 -10.77 -32.48
CA ILE A 466 24.45 -9.60 -32.91
C ILE A 466 23.97 -8.75 -31.71
N GLY A 467 24.05 -9.30 -30.48
CA GLY A 467 23.81 -8.56 -29.23
C GLY A 467 25.07 -7.85 -28.71
N ASN A 468 24.85 -6.81 -27.89
CA ASN A 468 25.86 -5.95 -27.24
C ASN A 468 26.49 -4.86 -28.12
N MET A 469 25.64 -4.10 -28.79
CA MET A 469 26.02 -3.07 -29.76
C MET A 469 25.31 -1.75 -29.46
N PHE A 470 26.00 -0.64 -29.72
CA PHE A 470 25.37 0.68 -29.75
C PHE A 470 24.87 0.99 -31.15
N TYR A 471 23.59 1.31 -31.27
CA TYR A 471 22.99 1.86 -32.47
C TYR A 471 22.90 3.37 -32.34
N VAL A 472 23.56 4.08 -33.25
CA VAL A 472 23.61 5.55 -33.24
C VAL A 472 22.96 6.09 -34.50
N PHE A 473 21.94 6.91 -34.29
CA PHE A 473 21.16 7.54 -35.35
C PHE A 473 21.62 8.99 -35.50
N TYR A 474 22.11 9.34 -36.68
CA TYR A 474 22.73 10.62 -36.97
C TYR A 474 22.40 11.11 -38.39
N GLU A 475 22.91 12.27 -38.81
CA GLU A 475 22.49 12.91 -40.07
C GLU A 475 22.73 12.06 -41.32
N ASP A 476 23.71 11.15 -41.32
CA ASP A 476 24.04 10.27 -42.45
C ASP A 476 23.65 8.81 -42.16
N GLY A 477 22.48 8.60 -41.54
CA GLY A 477 21.89 7.28 -41.37
C GLY A 477 22.12 6.68 -39.98
N ILE A 478 22.48 5.39 -39.93
CA ILE A 478 22.57 4.60 -38.69
C ILE A 478 23.92 3.88 -38.65
N LYS A 479 24.69 4.08 -37.57
CA LYS A 479 25.93 3.35 -37.30
C LYS A 479 25.71 2.34 -36.17
N VAL A 480 26.20 1.12 -36.37
CA VAL A 480 26.21 0.04 -35.38
C VAL A 480 27.64 -0.13 -34.90
N ILE A 481 27.86 0.08 -33.60
CA ILE A 481 29.19 0.25 -33.00
C ILE A 481 29.42 -0.84 -31.95
N GLN A 482 30.52 -1.56 -32.10
CA GLN A 482 30.96 -2.55 -31.12
C GLN A 482 31.82 -1.87 -30.06
N PRO A 483 31.40 -1.86 -28.78
CA PRO A 483 32.08 -1.05 -27.77
C PRO A 483 33.43 -1.61 -27.34
N VAL A 484 33.64 -2.93 -27.45
CA VAL A 484 34.90 -3.58 -27.05
C VAL A 484 36.06 -3.20 -27.98
N ALA A 485 35.85 -3.34 -29.29
CA ALA A 485 36.87 -3.03 -30.31
C ALA A 485 36.87 -1.55 -30.71
N CYS A 486 35.83 -0.79 -30.33
CA CYS A 486 35.60 0.57 -30.79
C CYS A 486 35.50 0.68 -32.32
N GLU A 487 34.87 -0.32 -32.94
CA GLU A 487 34.77 -0.45 -34.38
C GLU A 487 33.32 -0.26 -34.86
N ILE A 488 33.18 0.35 -36.03
CA ILE A 488 31.90 0.45 -36.73
C ILE A 488 31.68 -0.87 -37.45
N GLN A 489 30.75 -1.69 -36.96
CA GLN A 489 30.41 -2.97 -37.57
C GLN A 489 29.54 -2.80 -38.81
N ARG A 490 28.63 -1.81 -38.79
CA ARG A 490 27.68 -1.59 -39.89
C ARG A 490 27.30 -0.11 -39.99
N HIS A 491 27.12 0.35 -41.23
CA HIS A 491 26.59 1.68 -41.54
C HIS A 491 25.41 1.57 -42.50
N ILE A 492 24.19 1.71 -41.98
CA ILE A 492 22.94 1.74 -42.78
C ILE A 492 22.80 3.14 -43.36
N LYS A 493 22.85 3.24 -44.69
CA LYS A 493 22.87 4.53 -45.40
C LYS A 493 21.45 5.11 -45.52
N PRO A 494 21.31 6.45 -45.62
CA PRO A 494 20.03 7.10 -45.87
C PRO A 494 19.28 6.58 -47.11
N SER A 495 20.03 6.21 -48.16
CA SER A 495 19.51 5.71 -49.44
C SER A 495 19.26 4.20 -49.47
N GLU A 496 19.53 3.48 -48.38
CA GLU A 496 19.24 2.06 -48.31
C GLU A 496 17.72 1.83 -48.34
N LYS A 497 17.27 0.85 -49.12
CA LYS A 497 15.84 0.58 -49.31
C LYS A 497 15.31 -0.40 -48.27
N LEU A 498 14.08 -0.15 -47.81
CA LEU A 498 13.35 -1.05 -46.94
C LEU A 498 12.92 -2.30 -47.70
N LEU A 499 13.07 -3.47 -47.06
CA LEU A 499 12.84 -4.80 -47.66
C LEU A 499 11.41 -4.98 -48.22
N SER A 500 10.42 -4.24 -47.70
CA SER A 500 9.00 -4.45 -48.01
C SER A 500 8.34 -3.34 -48.84
N LEU A 501 8.91 -2.13 -48.90
CA LEU A 501 8.19 -0.93 -49.38
C LEU A 501 8.89 -0.19 -50.53
N GLN A 502 10.11 -0.59 -50.93
CA GLN A 502 11.00 0.15 -51.87
C GLN A 502 11.30 1.61 -51.47
N GLU A 503 10.79 2.10 -50.35
CA GLU A 503 11.13 3.38 -49.74
C GLU A 503 12.57 3.36 -49.21
N GLU A 504 13.19 4.54 -49.17
CA GLU A 504 14.51 4.73 -48.58
C GLU A 504 14.41 4.99 -47.07
N VAL A 505 15.47 4.66 -46.33
CA VAL A 505 15.59 4.93 -44.89
C VAL A 505 15.31 6.41 -44.59
N CYS A 506 15.86 7.32 -45.37
CA CYS A 506 15.57 8.75 -45.32
C CYS A 506 15.47 9.31 -46.74
N PRO A 507 14.27 9.47 -47.33
CA PRO A 507 14.13 9.97 -48.70
C PRO A 507 14.75 11.35 -48.89
N LYS A 508 15.24 11.62 -50.11
CA LYS A 508 15.79 12.93 -50.48
C LYS A 508 14.67 13.97 -50.58
N ILE A 509 14.86 15.13 -49.94
CA ILE A 509 13.94 16.26 -50.05
C ILE A 509 14.24 17.03 -51.35
N ASP A 510 13.19 17.40 -52.09
CA ASP A 510 13.32 18.14 -53.34
C ASP A 510 14.05 19.49 -53.13
N GLY A 511 15.12 19.71 -53.90
CA GLY A 511 15.95 20.92 -53.82
C GLY A 511 17.18 20.80 -52.92
N ASP A 512 17.33 19.73 -52.13
CA ASP A 512 18.51 19.50 -51.31
C ASP A 512 19.61 18.77 -52.09
N ASN A 513 20.87 19.21 -51.94
CA ASN A 513 22.01 18.55 -52.59
C ASN A 513 22.45 17.28 -51.86
N VAL A 514 22.13 17.17 -50.56
CA VAL A 514 22.57 16.08 -49.68
C VAL A 514 21.37 15.44 -49.00
N GLN A 515 21.26 14.12 -49.11
CA GLN A 515 20.25 13.33 -48.42
C GLN A 515 20.63 13.21 -46.95
N LYS A 516 19.78 13.74 -46.05
CA LYS A 516 20.04 13.77 -44.60
C LYS A 516 18.88 13.16 -43.83
N CYS A 517 19.21 12.53 -42.72
CA CYS A 517 18.26 12.00 -41.77
C CYS A 517 18.05 12.94 -40.59
N VAL A 518 16.82 12.97 -40.07
CA VAL A 518 16.47 13.66 -38.83
C VAL A 518 15.82 12.64 -37.89
N TRP A 519 16.41 12.48 -36.72
CA TRP A 519 15.98 11.56 -35.67
C TRP A 519 15.70 12.34 -34.39
N ALA A 520 14.81 11.82 -33.53
CA ALA A 520 14.53 12.44 -32.24
C ALA A 520 14.63 11.49 -31.04
N SER A 521 14.05 10.29 -31.14
CA SER A 521 14.03 9.31 -30.04
C SER A 521 14.03 7.89 -30.59
N GLY A 522 14.67 6.97 -29.86
CA GLY A 522 14.73 5.55 -30.20
C GLY A 522 14.59 4.68 -28.95
N VAL A 523 13.97 3.51 -29.10
CA VAL A 523 13.78 2.51 -28.03
C VAL A 523 14.09 1.11 -28.53
N ASN A 524 14.72 0.30 -27.68
CA ASN A 524 14.94 -1.12 -27.90
C ASN A 524 13.71 -1.92 -27.44
N VAL A 525 13.17 -2.76 -28.32
CA VAL A 525 11.99 -3.61 -28.10
C VAL A 525 12.43 -5.07 -28.08
N LYS A 526 12.52 -5.63 -26.86
CA LYS A 526 12.92 -7.02 -26.54
C LYS A 526 14.16 -7.52 -27.30
N ASP A 527 15.16 -6.68 -27.49
CA ASP A 527 16.41 -7.02 -28.20
C ASP A 527 16.20 -7.59 -29.62
N ARG A 528 15.02 -7.35 -30.20
CA ARG A 528 14.64 -7.80 -31.54
C ARG A 528 14.49 -6.65 -32.52
N PHE A 529 13.85 -5.57 -32.09
CA PHE A 529 13.59 -4.41 -32.93
C PHE A 529 14.02 -3.12 -32.25
N ILE A 530 14.48 -2.16 -33.05
CA ILE A 530 14.66 -0.77 -32.61
C ILE A 530 13.61 0.08 -33.32
N TYR A 531 12.81 0.79 -32.53
CA TYR A 531 11.86 1.77 -33.02
C TYR A 531 12.52 3.14 -32.89
N VAL A 532 12.58 3.90 -33.99
CA VAL A 532 13.17 5.25 -33.99
C VAL A 532 12.27 6.23 -34.72
N THR A 533 12.08 7.43 -34.17
CA THR A 533 11.25 8.47 -34.78
C THR A 533 11.96 9.21 -35.89
N GLN A 534 11.20 9.55 -36.94
CA GLN A 534 11.62 10.46 -38.00
C GLN A 534 10.67 11.66 -38.03
N PRO A 535 10.94 12.73 -37.24
CA PRO A 535 10.01 13.84 -37.05
C PRO A 535 9.59 14.57 -38.33
N MET A 536 10.48 14.64 -39.33
CA MET A 536 10.22 15.34 -40.59
C MET A 536 9.44 14.49 -41.61
N LEU A 537 9.26 13.20 -41.32
CA LEU A 537 8.59 12.23 -42.19
C LEU A 537 7.31 11.68 -41.55
N ASP A 538 6.91 12.19 -40.38
CA ASP A 538 5.71 11.80 -39.63
C ASP A 538 5.57 10.27 -39.48
N ARG A 539 6.69 9.61 -39.17
CA ARG A 539 6.73 8.14 -39.04
C ARG A 539 7.74 7.66 -38.01
N VAL A 540 7.56 6.41 -37.61
CA VAL A 540 8.53 5.61 -36.86
C VAL A 540 9.14 4.57 -37.80
N LEU A 541 10.46 4.48 -37.82
CA LEU A 541 11.21 3.47 -38.55
C LEU A 541 11.53 2.29 -37.62
N ILE A 542 11.32 1.08 -38.11
CA ILE A 542 11.64 -0.16 -37.39
C ILE A 542 12.87 -0.78 -38.02
N VAL A 543 13.90 -0.96 -37.18
CA VAL A 543 15.15 -1.65 -37.53
C VAL A 543 15.13 -3.02 -36.87
N ASP A 544 15.29 -4.07 -37.66
CA ASP A 544 15.49 -5.42 -37.17
C ASP A 544 16.96 -5.60 -36.79
N ILE A 545 17.17 -5.97 -35.53
CA ILE A 545 18.48 -6.12 -34.92
C ILE A 545 19.19 -7.34 -35.51
N GLN A 546 18.46 -8.45 -35.71
CA GLN A 546 19.03 -9.70 -36.22
C GLN A 546 19.52 -9.55 -37.65
N THR A 547 18.77 -8.85 -38.49
CA THR A 547 19.16 -8.62 -39.89
C THR A 547 19.98 -7.34 -40.10
N GLN A 548 20.10 -6.49 -39.07
CA GLN A 548 20.69 -5.15 -39.11
C GLN A 548 20.17 -4.31 -40.30
N LYS A 549 18.86 -4.37 -40.55
CA LYS A 549 18.19 -3.70 -41.67
C LYS A 549 16.94 -2.97 -41.21
N ALA A 550 16.63 -1.87 -41.88
CA ALA A 550 15.32 -1.24 -41.77
C ALA A 550 14.27 -2.11 -42.47
N VAL A 551 13.27 -2.56 -41.72
CA VAL A 551 12.29 -3.56 -42.18
C VAL A 551 10.91 -2.97 -42.46
N GLN A 552 10.50 -1.97 -41.67
CA GLN A 552 9.15 -1.43 -41.72
C GLN A 552 9.12 0.05 -41.30
N THR A 553 8.13 0.78 -41.80
CA THR A 553 7.74 2.10 -41.30
C THR A 553 6.32 2.03 -40.74
N VAL A 554 6.07 2.82 -39.70
CA VAL A 554 4.75 2.98 -39.08
C VAL A 554 4.40 4.46 -39.14
N SER A 555 3.32 4.81 -39.84
CA SER A 555 2.84 6.18 -39.92
C SER A 555 2.35 6.65 -38.55
N THR A 556 2.70 7.90 -38.20
CA THR A 556 2.32 8.55 -36.95
C THR A 556 1.64 9.89 -37.24
N ASP A 557 1.13 10.52 -36.19
CA ASP A 557 0.77 11.93 -36.25
C ASP A 557 2.02 12.80 -36.42
N ARG A 558 1.80 14.06 -36.82
CA ARG A 558 2.86 14.98 -37.23
C ARG A 558 3.89 15.22 -36.13
N VAL A 559 5.17 15.21 -36.53
CA VAL A 559 6.33 15.50 -35.67
C VAL A 559 6.41 14.56 -34.44
N PRO A 560 6.61 13.25 -34.64
CA PRO A 560 6.88 12.30 -33.54
C PRO A 560 8.24 12.57 -32.90
N VAL A 561 8.30 12.82 -31.59
CA VAL A 561 9.53 13.27 -30.91
C VAL A 561 10.03 12.37 -29.79
N LYS A 562 9.15 11.61 -29.12
CA LYS A 562 9.52 10.82 -27.95
C LYS A 562 8.87 9.44 -28.04
N LEU A 563 9.69 8.42 -27.80
CA LEU A 563 9.27 7.03 -27.66
C LEU A 563 9.52 6.55 -26.23
N HIS A 564 8.65 5.65 -25.77
CA HIS A 564 8.86 4.85 -24.58
C HIS A 564 8.38 3.43 -24.84
N TYR A 565 9.19 2.44 -24.50
CA TYR A 565 8.79 1.04 -24.59
C TYR A 565 8.31 0.54 -23.23
N ASP A 566 7.03 0.25 -23.14
CA ASP A 566 6.43 -0.45 -22.01
C ASP A 566 6.62 -1.96 -22.18
N LYS A 567 7.58 -2.51 -21.44
CA LYS A 567 7.90 -3.94 -21.44
C LYS A 567 6.73 -4.80 -20.92
N SER A 568 5.92 -4.27 -20.00
CA SER A 568 4.90 -5.06 -19.31
C SER A 568 3.72 -5.42 -20.21
N HIS A 569 3.31 -4.49 -21.07
CA HIS A 569 2.20 -4.71 -22.02
C HIS A 569 2.66 -4.91 -23.47
N ASP A 570 3.98 -4.92 -23.73
CA ASP A 570 4.58 -4.96 -25.06
C ASP A 570 4.07 -3.86 -26.00
N GLN A 571 4.18 -2.60 -25.53
CA GLN A 571 3.66 -1.42 -26.21
C GLN A 571 4.74 -0.36 -26.41
N VAL A 572 4.74 0.31 -27.56
CA VAL A 572 5.56 1.52 -27.79
C VAL A 572 4.65 2.75 -27.80
N TRP A 573 4.87 3.64 -26.85
CA TRP A 573 4.16 4.92 -26.72
C TRP A 573 4.89 6.00 -27.52
N VAL A 574 4.14 6.76 -28.31
CA VAL A 574 4.63 7.78 -29.24
C VAL A 574 3.98 9.13 -28.91
N LEU A 575 4.80 10.10 -28.52
CA LEU A 575 4.37 11.49 -28.38
C LEU A 575 4.73 12.27 -29.65
N SER A 576 3.71 12.84 -30.27
CA SER A 576 3.82 13.73 -31.42
C SER A 576 3.46 15.16 -31.01
N TRP A 577 4.17 16.16 -31.54
CA TRP A 577 3.91 17.58 -31.22
C TRP A 577 2.83 18.22 -32.08
N GLY A 578 2.47 17.59 -33.21
CA GLY A 578 1.57 18.16 -34.21
C GLY A 578 2.27 19.16 -35.12
N ASP A 579 3.02 20.09 -34.55
CA ASP A 579 3.91 21.02 -35.27
C ASP A 579 5.14 21.39 -34.41
N LEU A 580 6.03 22.23 -34.96
CA LEU A 580 7.25 22.66 -34.27
C LEU A 580 7.00 23.63 -33.11
N GLU A 581 5.81 24.23 -33.04
CA GLU A 581 5.36 25.10 -31.93
C GLU A 581 4.59 24.33 -30.85
N LYS A 582 4.35 23.03 -31.09
CA LYS A 582 3.61 22.11 -30.23
C LYS A 582 2.14 22.49 -30.06
N ASN A 583 1.46 22.96 -31.10
CA ASN A 583 0.08 23.43 -31.00
C ASN A 583 -0.96 22.29 -30.87
N PHE A 584 -0.64 21.08 -31.33
CA PHE A 584 -1.58 19.95 -31.33
C PHE A 584 -0.90 18.62 -30.96
N PRO A 585 -0.37 18.49 -29.73
CA PRO A 585 0.30 17.27 -29.34
C PRO A 585 -0.70 16.11 -29.26
N THR A 586 -0.25 14.92 -29.67
CA THR A 586 -1.04 13.70 -29.63
C THR A 586 -0.21 12.56 -29.03
N LEU A 587 -0.92 11.58 -28.46
CA LEU A 587 -0.33 10.40 -27.87
C LEU A 587 -0.90 9.15 -28.55
N GLN A 588 -0.01 8.40 -29.19
CA GLN A 588 -0.33 7.19 -29.93
C GLN A 588 0.38 5.99 -29.31
N VAL A 589 -0.21 4.80 -29.48
CA VAL A 589 0.36 3.54 -28.98
C VAL A 589 0.48 2.55 -30.12
N ILE A 590 1.62 1.86 -30.17
CA ILE A 590 1.85 0.70 -31.04
C ILE A 590 1.81 -0.55 -30.14
N LYS A 591 0.78 -1.37 -30.28
CA LYS A 591 0.61 -2.61 -29.49
C LYS A 591 1.33 -3.80 -30.13
N GLN A 592 1.67 -4.81 -29.34
CA GLN A 592 2.37 -6.02 -29.79
C GLN A 592 3.67 -5.69 -30.52
N ALA A 593 4.43 -4.72 -29.99
CA ALA A 593 5.61 -4.16 -30.65
C ALA A 593 6.72 -5.20 -30.87
N SER A 594 6.79 -6.27 -30.07
CA SER A 594 7.76 -7.36 -30.28
C SER A 594 7.32 -8.39 -31.33
N GLY A 595 6.06 -8.34 -31.77
CA GLY A 595 5.48 -9.25 -32.76
C GLY A 595 5.92 -8.95 -34.20
N GLY A 596 5.96 -9.98 -35.05
CA GLY A 596 6.30 -9.85 -36.48
C GLY A 596 5.14 -9.41 -37.38
N THR A 597 4.08 -8.84 -36.80
CA THR A 597 2.87 -8.39 -37.51
C THR A 597 3.04 -6.97 -38.04
N SER A 598 2.27 -6.59 -39.07
CA SER A 598 2.23 -5.20 -39.52
C SER A 598 1.71 -4.28 -38.40
N HIS A 599 2.58 -3.40 -37.92
CA HIS A 599 2.22 -2.45 -36.88
C HIS A 599 1.48 -1.22 -37.40
N HIS A 600 0.59 -0.68 -36.57
CA HIS A 600 -0.11 0.57 -36.78
C HIS A 600 -0.22 1.30 -35.45
N THR A 601 -0.38 2.62 -35.52
CA THR A 601 -0.64 3.46 -34.36
C THR A 601 -2.13 3.42 -33.98
N ILE A 602 -2.40 3.41 -32.69
CA ILE A 602 -3.73 3.57 -32.12
C ILE A 602 -3.74 4.86 -31.32
N HIS A 603 -4.66 5.77 -31.63
CA HIS A 603 -4.86 6.97 -30.84
C HIS A 603 -5.43 6.61 -29.47
N THR A 604 -4.83 7.19 -28.43
CA THR A 604 -5.39 7.11 -27.09
C THR A 604 -6.62 8.02 -26.99
N PRO A 605 -7.59 7.73 -26.11
CA PRO A 605 -8.67 8.66 -25.79
C PRO A 605 -8.12 9.95 -25.17
N PRO A 606 -8.79 11.11 -25.37
CA PRO A 606 -8.33 12.38 -24.83
C PRO A 606 -8.34 12.38 -23.30
N VAL A 607 -7.21 12.80 -22.74
CA VAL A 607 -7.01 12.96 -21.31
C VAL A 607 -7.80 14.18 -20.84
N GLY A 608 -8.89 13.97 -20.12
CA GLY A 608 -9.79 15.04 -19.68
C GLY A 608 -10.29 15.93 -20.82
N HIS A 609 -10.56 15.35 -22.00
CA HIS A 609 -10.98 16.03 -23.24
C HIS A 609 -9.97 17.03 -23.84
N ARG A 610 -8.70 17.02 -23.43
CA ARG A 610 -7.71 18.06 -23.79
C ARG A 610 -6.36 17.48 -24.26
N PHE A 611 -6.27 17.02 -25.51
CA PHE A 611 -4.98 16.61 -26.09
C PHE A 611 -4.04 17.78 -26.37
N ASP A 612 -4.58 18.96 -26.66
CA ASP A 612 -3.87 20.20 -27.02
C ASP A 612 -2.85 20.67 -25.96
N ARG A 613 -2.94 20.12 -24.73
CA ARG A 613 -2.15 20.54 -23.58
C ARG A 613 -1.05 19.58 -23.18
N VAL A 614 -0.94 18.40 -23.78
CA VAL A 614 0.10 17.43 -23.42
C VAL A 614 1.49 18.03 -23.65
N ASP A 615 2.32 18.12 -22.61
CA ASP A 615 3.73 18.52 -22.72
C ASP A 615 4.65 17.30 -22.80
N ASP A 616 4.42 16.34 -21.89
CA ASP A 616 5.21 15.12 -21.79
C ASP A 616 4.41 14.00 -21.11
N PHE A 617 4.96 12.79 -21.13
CA PHE A 617 4.44 11.64 -20.40
C PHE A 617 5.57 10.86 -19.72
N PHE A 618 5.21 10.16 -18.64
CA PHE A 618 6.11 9.34 -17.84
C PHE A 618 5.45 7.97 -17.59
N ILE A 619 6.18 6.92 -17.95
CA ILE A 619 5.83 5.54 -17.61
C ILE A 619 6.98 5.02 -16.74
N PRO A 620 6.69 4.51 -15.53
CA PRO A 620 7.71 3.92 -14.68
C PRO A 620 8.52 2.83 -15.41
N PRO A 621 9.86 2.80 -15.28
CA PRO A 621 10.65 1.72 -15.82
C PRO A 621 10.38 0.41 -15.05
N SER A 622 10.38 -0.72 -15.76
CA SER A 622 10.40 -2.07 -15.17
C SER A 622 11.81 -2.43 -14.69
N SER A 623 11.92 -3.23 -13.63
CA SER A 623 13.18 -3.85 -13.13
C SER A 623 13.10 -5.38 -13.20
N LEU A 624 14.10 -6.11 -12.68
CA LEU A 624 14.03 -7.59 -12.67
C LEU A 624 12.88 -8.10 -11.80
N ILE A 625 12.64 -7.43 -10.67
CA ILE A 625 11.58 -7.82 -9.73
C ILE A 625 10.23 -7.13 -9.98
N ILE A 626 10.17 -6.15 -10.88
CA ILE A 626 8.92 -5.48 -11.29
C ILE A 626 8.67 -5.72 -12.77
N ASN A 627 7.89 -6.76 -13.06
CA ASN A 627 7.57 -7.13 -14.44
C ASN A 627 6.26 -6.49 -14.96
N HIS A 628 5.47 -5.83 -14.09
CA HIS A 628 4.18 -5.27 -14.47
C HIS A 628 3.96 -3.87 -13.89
N ILE A 629 3.82 -2.88 -14.77
CA ILE A 629 3.51 -1.47 -14.41
C ILE A 629 2.12 -1.16 -14.96
N ARG A 630 1.16 -0.89 -14.07
CA ARG A 630 -0.23 -0.66 -14.51
C ARG A 630 -0.52 0.77 -14.96
N PHE A 631 0.14 1.75 -14.35
CA PHE A 631 -0.21 3.16 -14.52
C PHE A 631 0.94 4.00 -15.05
N GLY A 632 0.61 4.96 -15.92
CA GLY A 632 1.48 6.04 -16.36
C GLY A 632 0.95 7.41 -15.94
N MET A 633 1.76 8.44 -16.14
CA MET A 633 1.42 9.83 -15.85
C MET A 633 1.60 10.71 -17.10
N ILE A 634 0.64 11.59 -17.35
CA ILE A 634 0.71 12.60 -18.42
C ILE A 634 0.81 13.99 -17.78
N LEU A 635 1.71 14.80 -18.32
CA LEU A 635 2.00 16.16 -17.88
C LEU A 635 1.39 17.12 -18.89
N HIS A 636 0.67 18.12 -18.39
CA HIS A 636 0.09 19.18 -19.20
C HIS A 636 0.89 20.49 -19.10
N LYS A 637 0.95 21.24 -20.20
CA LYS A 637 1.59 22.56 -20.26
C LYS A 637 0.84 23.54 -19.36
N LYS A 638 1.58 24.20 -18.47
CA LYS A 638 1.07 25.27 -17.60
C LYS A 638 -0.11 24.84 -16.70
N GLU A 639 -0.26 23.55 -16.44
CA GLU A 639 -1.31 23.01 -15.58
C GLU A 639 -0.66 22.35 -14.35
N PRO A 640 -0.99 22.77 -13.13
CA PRO A 640 -0.42 22.20 -11.91
C PRO A 640 -1.15 20.90 -11.54
N ALA A 641 -1.09 19.91 -12.41
CA ALA A 641 -1.71 18.61 -12.19
C ALA A 641 -0.99 17.49 -12.96
N LEU A 642 -1.09 16.27 -12.44
CA LEU A 642 -0.71 15.04 -13.15
C LEU A 642 -1.96 14.27 -13.57
N HIS A 643 -1.95 13.71 -14.76
CA HIS A 643 -3.05 12.91 -15.27
C HIS A 643 -2.65 11.44 -15.29
N LYS A 644 -3.27 10.64 -14.41
CA LYS A 644 -3.03 9.20 -14.31
C LYS A 644 -3.74 8.49 -15.45
N ILE A 645 -3.03 7.60 -16.14
CA ILE A 645 -3.56 6.74 -17.20
C ILE A 645 -3.34 5.27 -16.85
N ASP A 646 -4.28 4.42 -17.25
CA ASP A 646 -4.13 2.98 -17.19
C ASP A 646 -3.50 2.51 -18.51
N LEU A 647 -2.39 1.78 -18.43
CA LEU A 647 -1.59 1.35 -19.59
C LEU A 647 -2.20 0.13 -20.29
N GLU A 648 -2.98 -0.66 -19.58
CA GLU A 648 -3.66 -1.84 -20.13
C GLU A 648 -4.84 -1.39 -21.01
N THR A 649 -5.70 -0.53 -20.46
CA THR A 649 -6.87 0.00 -21.16
C THR A 649 -6.55 1.22 -22.03
N THR A 650 -5.37 1.82 -21.87
CA THR A 650 -4.96 3.09 -22.49
C THR A 650 -5.89 4.27 -22.19
N SER A 651 -6.62 4.22 -21.07
CA SER A 651 -7.64 5.23 -20.73
C SER A 651 -7.22 6.13 -19.57
N TYR A 652 -7.76 7.34 -19.55
CA TYR A 652 -7.64 8.26 -18.41
C TYR A 652 -8.31 7.69 -17.16
N VAL A 653 -7.63 7.78 -16.02
CA VAL A 653 -8.12 7.33 -14.72
C VAL A 653 -8.60 8.52 -13.89
N LYS A 654 -7.68 9.42 -13.52
CA LYS A 654 -7.98 10.61 -12.70
C LYS A 654 -6.88 11.67 -12.79
N ASN A 655 -7.17 12.86 -12.27
CA ASN A 655 -6.21 13.94 -12.11
C ASN A 655 -5.74 14.02 -10.65
N ILE A 656 -4.45 14.26 -10.48
CA ILE A 656 -3.82 14.51 -9.19
C ILE A 656 -3.45 15.99 -9.17
N SER A 657 -4.14 16.77 -8.34
CA SER A 657 -3.93 18.22 -8.25
C SER A 657 -2.64 18.53 -7.52
N LEU A 658 -1.82 19.42 -8.09
CA LEU A 658 -0.62 20.00 -7.49
C LEU A 658 -0.78 21.50 -7.21
N GLN A 659 -2.02 22.00 -7.30
CA GLN A 659 -2.34 23.41 -7.19
C GLN A 659 -1.98 24.00 -5.83
N GLU A 660 -2.12 23.23 -4.74
CA GLU A 660 -1.75 23.68 -3.38
C GLU A 660 -0.25 24.03 -3.26
N TYR A 661 0.58 23.43 -4.11
CA TYR A 661 2.03 23.65 -4.14
C TYR A 661 2.46 24.52 -5.33
N ASP A 662 1.50 25.07 -6.08
CA ASP A 662 1.70 25.84 -7.31
C ASP A 662 2.67 25.15 -8.30
N CYS A 663 2.73 23.82 -8.29
CA CYS A 663 3.76 23.05 -8.99
C CYS A 663 3.25 22.62 -10.37
N ILE A 664 3.86 23.16 -11.43
CA ILE A 664 3.69 22.64 -12.79
C ILE A 664 4.76 21.56 -13.01
N PRO A 665 4.37 20.28 -13.17
CA PRO A 665 5.33 19.18 -13.23
C PRO A 665 6.22 19.30 -14.47
N GLN A 666 7.52 19.12 -14.28
CA GLN A 666 8.55 19.20 -15.32
C GLN A 666 9.13 17.82 -15.64
N SER A 667 9.43 17.02 -14.62
CA SER A 667 10.04 15.68 -14.75
C SER A 667 9.70 14.83 -13.54
N LEU A 668 9.58 13.51 -13.74
CA LEU A 668 9.23 12.55 -12.70
C LEU A 668 10.27 11.44 -12.58
N ALA A 669 10.39 10.88 -11.38
CA ALA A 669 10.98 9.58 -11.14
C ALA A 669 10.07 8.76 -10.23
N TYR A 670 10.24 7.44 -10.26
CA TYR A 670 9.42 6.51 -9.50
C TYR A 670 10.30 5.47 -8.79
N THR A 671 10.01 5.23 -7.52
CA THR A 671 10.53 4.07 -6.80
C THR A 671 9.39 3.15 -6.39
N HIS A 672 9.62 1.86 -6.53
CA HIS A 672 8.70 0.82 -6.12
C HIS A 672 8.80 0.49 -4.63
N LEU A 673 9.88 0.91 -3.96
CA LEU A 673 10.07 0.76 -2.51
C LEU A 673 9.19 1.79 -1.79
N GLY A 674 8.03 1.34 -1.31
CA GLY A 674 7.01 2.20 -0.71
C GLY A 674 6.13 2.94 -1.72
N GLY A 675 6.45 2.85 -3.02
CA GLY A 675 5.61 3.33 -4.12
C GLY A 675 5.51 4.85 -4.17
N TYR A 676 6.63 5.54 -4.40
CA TYR A 676 6.69 7.00 -4.41
C TYR A 676 7.01 7.56 -5.80
N TYR A 677 6.32 8.63 -6.18
CA TYR A 677 6.69 9.48 -7.31
C TYR A 677 7.38 10.74 -6.80
N PHE A 678 8.54 11.04 -7.36
CA PHE A 678 9.27 12.28 -7.13
C PHE A 678 9.06 13.22 -8.31
N ILE A 679 8.59 14.43 -8.04
CA ILE A 679 8.22 15.39 -9.08
C ILE A 679 9.06 16.64 -8.94
N ASN A 680 9.79 16.96 -10.00
CA ASN A 680 10.40 18.27 -10.15
C ASN A 680 9.41 19.23 -10.79
N CYS A 681 9.31 20.44 -10.24
CA CYS A 681 8.42 21.49 -10.73
C CYS A 681 9.19 22.47 -11.62
N HIS A 682 8.50 23.09 -12.57
CA HIS A 682 9.06 24.24 -13.28
C HIS A 682 9.40 25.38 -12.30
N PRO A 683 10.48 26.15 -12.55
CA PRO A 683 10.79 27.34 -11.78
C PRO A 683 9.62 28.34 -11.82
N ASP A 684 9.46 29.12 -10.74
CA ASP A 684 8.45 30.18 -10.69
C ASP A 684 8.77 31.30 -11.72
N SER A 685 7.81 32.20 -11.94
CA SER A 685 7.94 33.46 -12.66
C SER A 685 9.16 34.31 -12.27
N THR A 686 9.66 34.18 -11.05
CA THR A 686 10.87 34.86 -10.54
C THR A 686 12.17 34.09 -10.83
N GLY A 687 12.07 32.87 -11.36
CA GLY A 687 13.18 31.93 -11.56
C GLY A 687 13.53 31.12 -10.32
N ALA A 688 12.81 31.25 -9.21
CA ALA A 688 13.07 30.50 -7.98
C ALA A 688 12.81 29.00 -8.19
N VAL A 689 13.81 28.18 -7.84
CA VAL A 689 13.72 26.72 -7.86
C VAL A 689 12.91 26.25 -6.65
N ARG A 690 11.98 25.32 -6.88
CA ARG A 690 11.11 24.77 -5.84
C ARG A 690 11.60 23.39 -5.39
N PRO A 691 11.35 23.00 -4.14
CA PRO A 691 11.58 21.63 -3.71
C PRO A 691 10.73 20.65 -4.52
N GLN A 692 11.27 19.47 -4.75
CA GLN A 692 10.54 18.35 -5.34
C GLN A 692 9.35 17.97 -4.47
N LEU A 693 8.29 17.47 -5.08
CA LEU A 693 7.14 16.91 -4.37
C LEU A 693 7.18 15.39 -4.38
N ILE A 694 6.68 14.79 -3.30
CA ILE A 694 6.51 13.35 -3.16
C ILE A 694 5.02 13.03 -3.24
N ILE A 695 4.65 12.12 -4.13
CA ILE A 695 3.30 11.55 -4.23
C ILE A 695 3.33 10.08 -3.86
N ASP A 696 2.39 9.66 -3.03
CA ASP A 696 2.13 8.26 -2.72
C ASP A 696 1.35 7.61 -3.86
N SER A 697 1.92 6.60 -4.52
CA SER A 697 1.27 5.90 -5.63
C SER A 697 0.06 5.06 -5.21
N VAL A 698 -0.05 4.70 -3.92
CA VAL A 698 -1.17 3.92 -3.39
C VAL A 698 -2.40 4.80 -3.22
N THR A 699 -2.23 5.97 -2.59
CA THR A 699 -3.34 6.88 -2.31
C THR A 699 -3.54 7.95 -3.40
N ASP A 700 -2.56 8.11 -4.28
CA ASP A 700 -2.44 9.18 -5.28
C ASP A 700 -2.53 10.60 -4.67
N ASN A 701 -2.14 10.74 -3.40
CA ASN A 701 -2.10 12.03 -2.71
C ASN A 701 -0.67 12.55 -2.58
N VAL A 702 -0.54 13.87 -2.58
CA VAL A 702 0.74 14.53 -2.28
C VAL A 702 1.05 14.35 -0.80
N ILE A 703 2.23 13.82 -0.49
CA ILE A 703 2.74 13.71 0.89
C ILE A 703 3.28 15.06 1.35
N GLY A 704 3.99 15.76 0.45
CA GLY A 704 4.59 17.07 0.70
C GLY A 704 5.90 17.26 -0.06
N PRO A 705 6.67 18.32 0.26
CA PRO A 705 7.98 18.55 -0.32
C PRO A 705 9.02 17.54 0.18
N ASN A 706 9.93 17.11 -0.71
CA ASN A 706 11.08 16.27 -0.41
C ASN A 706 12.18 17.09 0.27
N SER A 707 11.96 17.48 1.53
CA SER A 707 12.85 18.40 2.25
C SER A 707 13.10 19.68 1.42
N ASP A 708 14.36 20.07 1.22
CA ASP A 708 14.79 21.18 0.37
C ASP A 708 15.33 20.70 -0.99
N VAL A 709 15.18 19.40 -1.32
CA VAL A 709 15.74 18.77 -2.53
C VAL A 709 15.08 19.32 -3.78
N SER A 710 15.88 19.74 -4.76
CA SER A 710 15.46 20.37 -6.01
C SER A 710 16.09 19.66 -7.22
N GLY A 711 15.61 19.97 -8.42
CA GLY A 711 16.21 19.49 -9.66
C GLY A 711 15.59 18.21 -10.20
N THR A 712 16.16 17.68 -11.29
CA THR A 712 15.60 16.52 -12.01
C THR A 712 15.88 15.22 -11.25
N PRO A 713 14.87 14.46 -10.82
CA PRO A 713 15.07 13.21 -10.08
C PRO A 713 15.35 12.03 -11.02
N TYR A 714 16.20 11.12 -10.55
CA TYR A 714 16.54 9.84 -11.16
C TYR A 714 16.55 8.78 -10.07
N VAL A 715 15.92 7.62 -10.31
CA VAL A 715 15.90 6.51 -9.37
C VAL A 715 16.68 5.35 -9.95
N SER A 716 17.51 4.71 -9.13
CA SER A 716 18.28 3.52 -9.52
C SER A 716 17.34 2.36 -9.91
N PRO A 717 17.77 1.43 -10.79
CA PRO A 717 16.91 0.34 -11.24
C PRO A 717 16.36 -0.56 -10.11
N ASP A 718 17.14 -0.74 -9.03
CA ASP A 718 16.76 -1.45 -7.80
C ASP A 718 15.90 -0.60 -6.83
N GLY A 719 15.64 0.66 -7.14
CA GLY A 719 14.80 1.57 -6.35
C GLY A 719 15.46 2.15 -5.09
N HIS A 720 16.70 1.76 -4.76
CA HIS A 720 17.36 2.11 -3.50
C HIS A 720 17.98 3.51 -3.44
N TYR A 721 18.23 4.15 -4.58
CA TYR A 721 18.87 5.47 -4.63
C TYR A 721 18.03 6.44 -5.45
N LEU A 722 17.75 7.60 -4.87
CA LEU A 722 17.25 8.78 -5.56
C LEU A 722 18.40 9.77 -5.75
N VAL A 723 18.69 10.10 -7.00
CA VAL A 723 19.69 11.09 -7.40
C VAL A 723 18.99 12.26 -8.05
N SER A 724 19.11 13.44 -7.45
CA SER A 724 18.48 14.67 -7.93
C SER A 724 19.51 15.66 -8.45
N VAL A 725 19.34 16.11 -9.70
CA VAL A 725 20.29 16.99 -10.39
C VAL A 725 19.75 18.41 -10.46
N ASP A 726 20.37 19.32 -9.71
CA ASP A 726 20.13 20.76 -9.77
C ASP A 726 21.24 21.43 -10.59
N ASP A 727 20.99 21.55 -11.90
CA ASP A 727 21.92 22.14 -12.87
C ASP A 727 22.18 23.64 -12.64
N GLN A 728 21.22 24.37 -12.06
CA GLN A 728 21.36 25.81 -11.83
C GLN A 728 22.37 26.10 -10.72
N ASN A 729 22.34 25.27 -9.68
CA ASN A 729 23.22 25.40 -8.52
C ASN A 729 24.48 24.54 -8.62
N GLY A 730 24.62 23.71 -9.66
CA GLY A 730 25.75 22.78 -9.81
C GLY A 730 25.78 21.74 -8.69
N MET A 731 24.61 21.23 -8.30
CA MET A 731 24.46 20.36 -7.13
C MET A 731 23.75 19.06 -7.50
N LEU A 732 24.30 17.95 -7.03
CA LEU A 732 23.73 16.62 -7.16
C LEU A 732 23.43 16.10 -5.76
N ARG A 733 22.19 15.71 -5.50
CA ARG A 733 21.73 15.27 -4.17
C ARG A 733 21.40 13.79 -4.19
N LEU A 734 21.96 13.04 -3.26
CA LEU A 734 21.72 11.61 -3.10
C LEU A 734 20.86 11.33 -1.88
N GLN A 735 19.82 10.51 -2.04
CA GLN A 735 19.03 9.97 -0.96
C GLN A 735 18.93 8.46 -1.12
N SER A 736 19.18 7.71 -0.03
CA SER A 736 18.90 6.28 0.01
C SER A 736 17.43 6.03 0.37
N ILE A 737 16.87 4.95 -0.14
CA ILE A 737 15.49 4.51 0.12
C ILE A 737 15.59 3.10 0.69
N SER A 738 15.09 2.92 1.91
CA SER A 738 15.20 1.64 2.60
C SER A 738 14.16 0.64 2.08
N VAL A 739 14.38 -0.64 2.35
CA VAL A 739 13.38 -1.72 2.14
C VAL A 739 12.11 -1.56 2.98
N ARG A 740 12.03 -0.55 3.86
CA ARG A 740 10.82 -0.16 4.59
C ARG A 740 10.08 1.00 3.91
N GLY A 741 10.56 1.50 2.78
CA GLY A 741 10.04 2.70 2.11
C GLY A 741 10.41 4.01 2.80
N GLU A 742 11.41 4.01 3.69
CA GLU A 742 11.86 5.25 4.34
C GLU A 742 12.86 5.97 3.43
N ILE A 743 12.58 7.24 3.15
CA ILE A 743 13.45 8.11 2.37
C ILE A 743 14.49 8.74 3.32
N GLY A 744 15.76 8.48 3.04
CA GLY A 744 16.90 8.99 3.78
C GLY A 744 17.12 10.50 3.61
N ARG A 745 17.98 11.06 4.44
CA ARG A 745 18.40 12.47 4.34
C ARG A 745 19.26 12.67 3.09
N PRO A 746 19.15 13.84 2.41
CA PRO A 746 19.98 14.14 1.26
C PRO A 746 21.45 14.31 1.64
N PHE A 747 22.33 13.80 0.78
CA PHE A 747 23.76 14.04 0.77
C PHE A 747 24.12 14.87 -0.47
N ASP A 748 24.71 16.05 -0.25
CA ASP A 748 24.98 17.03 -1.30
C ASP A 748 26.37 16.82 -1.91
N ILE A 749 26.42 16.65 -3.22
CA ILE A 749 27.63 16.65 -4.05
C ILE A 749 27.66 17.92 -4.89
N HIS A 750 28.68 18.74 -4.66
CA HIS A 750 28.90 19.96 -5.44
C HIS A 750 29.75 19.65 -6.67
N THR A 751 29.31 20.09 -7.83
CA THR A 751 30.01 19.92 -9.10
C THR A 751 29.95 21.19 -9.92
N ASN A 752 31.05 21.53 -10.57
CA ASN A 752 31.09 22.65 -11.51
C ASN A 752 30.56 22.26 -12.90
N LEU A 753 30.15 21.00 -13.10
CA LEU A 753 29.56 20.51 -14.35
C LEU A 753 28.09 20.87 -14.43
N HIS A 754 27.70 21.39 -15.60
CA HIS A 754 26.29 21.50 -15.96
C HIS A 754 25.78 20.17 -16.51
N LEU A 755 25.14 19.36 -15.65
CA LEU A 755 24.74 18.00 -15.98
C LEU A 755 23.52 17.96 -16.91
N SER A 756 23.64 17.26 -18.03
CA SER A 756 22.57 17.09 -19.02
C SER A 756 21.77 15.81 -18.80
N ASP A 757 22.46 14.69 -18.56
CA ASP A 757 21.85 13.37 -18.42
C ASP A 757 22.65 12.49 -17.44
N LEU A 758 21.98 11.50 -16.86
CA LEU A 758 22.56 10.51 -15.97
C LEU A 758 22.24 9.09 -16.46
N ALA A 759 23.20 8.18 -16.29
CA ALA A 759 23.00 6.75 -16.47
C ALA A 759 23.47 5.99 -15.23
N PHE A 760 22.66 5.01 -14.81
CA PHE A 760 23.05 4.05 -13.79
C PHE A 760 23.80 2.89 -14.41
N MET A 761 24.80 2.39 -13.67
CA MET A 761 25.54 1.19 -14.02
C MET A 761 25.73 0.33 -12.77
N PRO A 762 25.52 -0.99 -12.81
CA PRO A 762 25.82 -1.86 -11.68
C PRO A 762 27.29 -1.75 -11.27
N SER A 763 27.52 -1.76 -9.96
CA SER A 763 28.87 -1.81 -9.41
C SER A 763 29.51 -3.16 -9.71
N PHE A 764 30.78 -3.14 -10.11
CA PHE A 764 31.56 -4.36 -10.34
C PHE A 764 32.26 -4.84 -9.05
N THR A 765 32.47 -3.93 -8.09
CA THR A 765 33.20 -4.24 -6.85
C THR A 765 32.27 -4.66 -5.73
N GLU A 766 31.03 -4.17 -5.71
CA GLU A 766 30.06 -4.39 -4.65
C GLU A 766 28.76 -4.97 -5.25
N ILE A 767 28.23 -6.02 -4.63
CA ILE A 767 26.96 -6.66 -5.07
C ILE A 767 25.80 -5.75 -4.64
N HIS A 768 24.74 -5.71 -5.45
CA HIS A 768 23.51 -4.98 -5.15
C HIS A 768 23.73 -3.47 -5.01
N GLN A 769 24.68 -2.93 -5.80
CA GLN A 769 24.96 -1.51 -5.84
C GLN A 769 25.01 -0.98 -7.26
N TYR A 770 24.71 0.32 -7.39
CA TYR A 770 24.82 1.06 -8.63
C TYR A 770 25.76 2.24 -8.46
N ASN A 771 26.43 2.60 -9.55
CA ASN A 771 27.17 3.84 -9.72
C ASN A 771 26.50 4.70 -10.77
N VAL A 772 26.78 6.01 -10.75
CA VAL A 772 26.17 6.98 -11.66
C VAL A 772 27.23 7.63 -12.53
N PHE A 773 26.94 7.70 -13.83
CA PHE A 773 27.70 8.46 -14.80
C PHE A 773 26.85 9.62 -15.32
N GLY A 774 27.40 10.83 -15.25
CA GLY A 774 26.73 12.05 -15.69
C GLY A 774 27.42 12.69 -16.89
N SER A 775 26.64 13.03 -17.92
CA SER A 775 27.13 13.81 -19.06
C SER A 775 26.98 15.31 -18.79
N SER A 776 27.92 16.11 -19.27
CA SER A 776 27.79 17.57 -19.22
C SER A 776 27.16 18.14 -20.48
N GLY A 777 26.18 19.04 -20.31
CA GLY A 777 25.47 19.75 -21.37
C GLY A 777 26.16 21.00 -21.90
N GLN A 778 27.25 21.45 -21.27
CA GLN A 778 27.99 22.66 -21.69
C GLN A 778 29.51 22.48 -21.77
N GLN A 779 30.07 21.58 -20.98
CA GLN A 779 31.51 21.33 -20.82
C GLN A 779 31.95 19.98 -21.42
N THR A 780 33.28 19.79 -21.51
CA THR A 780 33.97 18.66 -22.14
C THR A 780 34.22 17.47 -21.22
N ASP A 781 33.73 17.49 -19.99
CA ASP A 781 33.98 16.44 -19.01
C ASP A 781 32.71 15.64 -18.72
N ALA A 782 32.86 14.45 -18.13
CA ALA A 782 31.78 13.65 -17.58
C ALA A 782 32.04 13.36 -16.10
N LEU A 783 30.97 13.14 -15.36
CA LEU A 783 30.97 12.87 -13.92
C LEU A 783 30.84 11.36 -13.69
N TYR A 784 31.57 10.83 -12.73
CA TYR A 784 31.35 9.52 -12.13
C TYR A 784 31.11 9.70 -10.63
N VAL A 785 30.08 9.05 -10.10
CA VAL A 785 29.71 9.06 -8.68
C VAL A 785 29.49 7.62 -8.21
N GLU A 786 30.24 7.23 -7.19
CA GLU A 786 30.04 5.99 -6.45
C GLU A 786 28.94 6.21 -5.40
N LEU A 787 27.77 5.55 -5.54
CA LEU A 787 26.59 5.88 -4.71
C LEU A 787 26.73 5.41 -3.26
N SER A 788 27.52 4.38 -3.00
CA SER A 788 27.75 3.83 -1.65
C SER A 788 28.58 4.76 -0.77
N THR A 789 29.58 5.42 -1.36
CA THR A 789 30.54 6.28 -0.65
C THR A 789 30.30 7.78 -0.88
N GLY A 790 29.62 8.14 -1.97
CA GLY A 790 29.53 9.51 -2.47
C GLY A 790 30.82 10.00 -3.14
N ASN A 791 31.79 9.12 -3.44
CA ASN A 791 33.04 9.50 -4.09
C ASN A 791 32.79 9.96 -5.52
N VAL A 792 33.49 11.02 -5.92
CA VAL A 792 33.33 11.65 -7.23
C VAL A 792 34.62 11.62 -8.02
N LYS A 793 34.53 11.26 -9.31
CA LYS A 793 35.63 11.31 -10.26
C LYS A 793 35.20 12.03 -11.54
N MET A 794 36.13 12.77 -12.13
CA MET A 794 35.94 13.46 -13.40
C MET A 794 36.59 12.67 -14.53
N ILE A 795 35.82 12.39 -15.59
CA ILE A 795 36.30 11.78 -16.81
C ILE A 795 36.54 12.89 -17.83
N LYS A 796 37.81 13.09 -18.18
CA LYS A 796 38.27 14.20 -19.05
C LYS A 796 38.43 13.76 -20.50
N SER A 797 38.76 14.73 -21.35
CA SER A 797 39.11 14.53 -22.77
C SER A 797 37.93 14.16 -23.69
N LEU A 798 36.73 14.59 -23.35
CA LEU A 798 35.60 14.56 -24.29
C LEU A 798 35.55 15.88 -25.08
N LYS A 799 34.60 16.00 -26.01
CA LYS A 799 34.35 17.22 -26.79
C LYS A 799 33.09 17.94 -26.37
N LEU A 800 32.92 19.16 -26.87
CA LEU A 800 31.75 19.98 -26.59
C LEU A 800 30.46 19.29 -27.06
N PRO A 801 29.39 19.33 -26.26
CA PRO A 801 28.10 18.78 -26.63
C PRO A 801 27.44 19.52 -27.78
N THR A 802 26.45 18.89 -28.40
CA THR A 802 25.58 19.55 -29.37
C THR A 802 24.83 20.70 -28.67
N PRO A 803 24.87 21.93 -29.18
CA PRO A 803 24.13 23.05 -28.60
C PRO A 803 22.61 22.81 -28.62
N TRP A 804 21.92 23.32 -27.59
CA TRP A 804 20.45 23.22 -27.48
C TRP A 804 19.71 23.70 -28.74
N SER A 805 20.19 24.78 -29.38
CA SER A 805 19.61 25.33 -30.60
C SER A 805 19.63 24.37 -31.79
N GLN A 806 20.55 23.39 -31.80
CA GLN A 806 20.68 22.38 -32.85
C GLN A 806 19.99 21.05 -32.48
N TRP A 807 19.65 20.86 -31.21
CA TRP A 807 18.98 19.65 -30.70
C TRP A 807 17.73 20.03 -29.88
N ARG A 808 16.64 20.33 -30.60
CA ARG A 808 15.39 20.80 -29.99
C ARG A 808 14.48 19.70 -29.45
N TRP A 809 14.76 18.43 -29.76
CA TRP A 809 13.82 17.32 -29.56
C TRP A 809 13.68 16.86 -28.11
N ASN A 810 14.75 16.97 -27.33
CA ASN A 810 14.82 16.45 -25.97
C ASN A 810 15.60 17.43 -25.10
N ARG A 811 15.16 17.67 -23.85
CA ARG A 811 15.81 18.49 -22.79
C ARG A 811 17.26 18.12 -22.51
N LYS A 812 17.65 16.90 -22.87
CA LYS A 812 19.00 16.38 -22.78
C LYS A 812 19.73 16.61 -24.12
N ASN A 813 20.63 17.59 -24.16
CA ASN A 813 21.45 17.86 -25.35
C ASN A 813 22.71 16.98 -25.43
N ARG A 814 23.02 16.23 -24.36
CA ARG A 814 24.05 15.20 -24.35
C ARG A 814 23.58 14.00 -23.55
N VAL A 815 23.13 12.95 -24.22
CA VAL A 815 22.66 11.73 -23.54
C VAL A 815 23.82 10.92 -22.95
N MET A 816 23.53 10.12 -21.92
CA MET A 816 24.42 9.09 -21.39
C MET A 816 23.67 7.76 -21.48
N THR A 817 24.15 6.82 -22.29
CA THR A 817 23.47 5.54 -22.52
C THR A 817 24.35 4.39 -22.02
N SER A 818 23.90 3.64 -21.01
CA SER A 818 24.59 2.46 -20.49
C SER A 818 24.27 1.20 -21.31
N SER A 819 25.16 0.20 -21.22
CA SER A 819 25.02 -1.09 -21.93
C SER A 819 24.15 -2.13 -21.20
N GLY A 820 23.13 -1.68 -20.49
CA GLY A 820 22.21 -2.57 -19.75
C GLY A 820 22.82 -3.20 -18.50
N LEU A 821 22.21 -4.28 -18.02
CA LEU A 821 22.52 -4.91 -16.73
C LEU A 821 23.93 -5.51 -16.68
N PHE A 822 24.32 -6.27 -17.69
CA PHE A 822 25.67 -6.85 -17.80
C PHE A 822 26.61 -5.96 -18.62
N GLY A 823 26.21 -4.73 -18.86
CA GLY A 823 26.98 -3.75 -19.61
C GLY A 823 28.25 -3.29 -18.89
N GLN A 824 29.36 -3.26 -19.60
CA GLN A 824 30.60 -2.61 -19.12
C GLN A 824 30.72 -1.16 -19.60
N TYR A 825 30.10 -0.84 -20.73
CA TYR A 825 30.36 0.39 -21.47
C TYR A 825 29.21 1.37 -21.39
N LEU A 826 29.52 2.66 -21.45
CA LEU A 826 28.55 3.71 -21.69
C LEU A 826 28.91 4.47 -22.95
N MET A 827 27.92 5.04 -23.63
CA MET A 827 28.15 5.93 -24.76
C MET A 827 27.57 7.32 -24.48
N THR A 828 28.35 8.35 -24.81
CA THR A 828 27.88 9.73 -24.79
C THR A 828 28.32 10.48 -26.07
N PRO A 829 27.41 11.22 -26.73
CA PRO A 829 27.73 11.93 -27.96
C PRO A 829 28.35 13.31 -27.68
N SER A 830 28.86 13.92 -28.73
CA SER A 830 29.28 15.32 -28.79
C SER A 830 28.88 15.91 -30.14
N GLN A 831 29.23 17.17 -30.40
CA GLN A 831 28.90 17.83 -31.65
C GLN A 831 29.44 17.11 -32.91
N SER A 832 30.60 16.45 -32.81
CA SER A 832 31.29 15.85 -33.95
C SER A 832 31.75 14.40 -33.75
N SER A 833 31.66 13.86 -32.54
CA SER A 833 32.22 12.54 -32.19
C SER A 833 31.36 11.84 -31.13
N LEU A 834 31.52 10.53 -31.02
CA LEU A 834 30.94 9.73 -29.94
C LEU A 834 32.06 9.25 -29.02
N PHE A 835 31.76 9.12 -27.74
CA PHE A 835 32.71 8.62 -26.76
C PHE A 835 32.15 7.38 -26.09
N ILE A 836 32.97 6.34 -26.00
CA ILE A 836 32.67 5.13 -25.25
C ILE A 836 33.47 5.19 -23.96
N LEU A 837 32.79 5.10 -22.83
CA LEU A 837 33.36 5.04 -21.50
C LEU A 837 33.39 3.58 -21.04
N ASP A 838 34.48 3.19 -20.40
CA ASP A 838 34.59 1.94 -19.66
C ASP A 838 34.15 2.22 -18.21
N GLY A 839 32.98 1.70 -17.84
CA GLY A 839 32.40 1.94 -16.54
C GLY A 839 32.93 1.03 -15.43
N TRP A 840 33.81 0.06 -15.74
CA TRP A 840 34.55 -0.70 -14.72
C TRP A 840 35.85 -0.02 -14.33
N LEU A 841 36.46 0.68 -15.29
CA LEU A 841 37.72 1.40 -15.10
C LEU A 841 37.50 2.91 -14.85
N ASP A 842 36.24 3.35 -14.87
CA ASP A 842 35.78 4.73 -14.76
C ASP A 842 36.59 5.68 -15.63
N LYS A 843 36.78 5.33 -16.90
CA LYS A 843 37.66 6.07 -17.82
C LYS A 843 37.12 6.08 -19.25
N LEU A 844 37.63 7.00 -20.05
CA LEU A 844 37.40 7.01 -21.50
C LEU A 844 38.04 5.76 -22.12
N ASN A 845 37.24 4.95 -22.84
CA ASN A 845 37.72 3.80 -23.60
C ASN A 845 38.21 4.26 -24.98
N CYS A 846 37.36 4.97 -25.73
CA CYS A 846 37.68 5.42 -27.09
C CYS A 846 36.75 6.51 -27.62
N GLU A 847 37.16 7.11 -28.73
CA GLU A 847 36.42 8.11 -29.50
C GLU A 847 36.11 7.57 -30.90
N ILE A 848 34.86 7.69 -31.34
CA ILE A 848 34.42 7.43 -32.72
C ILE A 848 34.18 8.76 -33.41
N THR A 849 34.98 9.06 -34.45
CA THR A 849 34.90 10.32 -35.19
C THR A 849 33.79 10.31 -36.25
N ASP A 850 33.48 11.50 -36.78
CA ASP A 850 32.60 11.68 -37.94
C ASP A 850 31.17 11.14 -37.72
N VAL A 851 30.59 11.44 -36.56
CA VAL A 851 29.18 11.18 -36.24
C VAL A 851 28.52 12.45 -35.70
N PRO A 852 28.34 13.49 -36.54
CA PRO A 852 27.72 14.73 -36.09
C PRO A 852 26.26 14.50 -35.71
N LYS A 853 25.83 15.12 -34.61
CA LYS A 853 24.44 15.04 -34.09
C LYS A 853 23.92 13.62 -33.85
N GLY A 854 24.79 12.69 -33.46
CA GLY A 854 24.42 11.33 -33.02
C GLY A 854 23.75 11.29 -31.65
N ASN A 855 22.82 12.20 -31.37
CA ASN A 855 22.20 12.38 -30.06
C ASN A 855 21.13 11.31 -29.73
N THR A 856 20.72 10.52 -30.72
CA THR A 856 19.84 9.36 -30.52
C THR A 856 20.69 8.10 -30.51
N VAL A 857 20.88 7.52 -29.32
CA VAL A 857 21.68 6.32 -29.07
C VAL A 857 20.79 5.28 -28.42
N VAL A 858 20.84 4.05 -28.92
CA VAL A 858 20.11 2.90 -28.37
C VAL A 858 21.10 1.77 -28.13
N TRP A 859 21.11 1.23 -26.91
CA TRP A 859 21.81 0.00 -26.60
C TRP A 859 20.94 -1.20 -26.96
N VAL A 860 21.57 -2.20 -27.57
CA VAL A 860 20.98 -3.49 -27.88
C VAL A 860 21.90 -4.58 -27.36
N GLY A 861 21.38 -5.46 -26.53
CA GLY A 861 22.15 -6.46 -25.81
C GLY A 861 21.38 -6.86 -24.57
N GLU A 862 21.52 -8.12 -24.16
CA GLU A 862 20.70 -8.72 -23.10
C GLU A 862 20.62 -7.81 -21.89
N ALA A 863 19.41 -7.28 -21.69
CA ALA A 863 19.06 -6.31 -20.65
C ALA A 863 18.54 -6.99 -19.39
#